data_AF-A0A365CYU3-F1
#
_entry.id   AF-A0A365CYU3-F1
#
_cell.length_a   1.000
_cell.length_b   1.000
_cell.length_c   1.000
_cell.angle_alpha   90.00
_cell.angle_beta   90.00
_cell.angle_gamma   90.00
#
_symmetry.space_group_name_H-M   'P 1'
#
loop_
_entity.id
_entity.type
_entity.pdbx_description
1 polymer ?
#
loop_
_entity_poly.entity_id
_entity_poly.type
_entity_poly.pdbx_seq_one_letter_code
_entity_poly.pdbx_strand_id
1 'polypeptide(L)'
;MAGTRERVRVAGRELTLTNLDKIIYPETGTTKADVLAYYAAVAHVLIPAAANRPATRKRWVNGVGTAGKPGEVFFQKDLEDSAPGWLPRAAITHKDRTIHYPLVNDAATLAWFGQINSLEIHVPQWRVDAHGNQLNPDRLVLDLDPGEGAGLPECREVALLARSILEDVGLEPVPVTSGSKGIHLYAALDGSQTSEQISAFARELARALEADHPDLAVSDMKKTLRRGKVLVDWSQNNAAKTTVVPYSLRGRPTPMVAAPRTWREIGSPRLKHLDYREVLRRVRDGKDPFAVVVNGAARAEEPEDGHDGDPRLGAYRSMRDPKATPEPFAGIPTGGNAFVIQEHHASRLHWDLRLEHEGVMVSWALPKGVPQSGGKNHLAVQTEDHPMDYLTFHGTIPKGQYGAGEMTIWDTGTYELHKWINGKEVIVTLTGSEGGGLGGPTKLALIHTGRGRDKDGEKQWLIHLMDPEHAGGRPRHAPTGAAEPSPERGEAGAGGTAPAPEPARTAPTAPDPSPDPAEYRPMMATAGTEPDLRGSTWQFELKWDGVRAILVADREKIRILSRNGNDVTKTYPELTDRACWPEQPFVADGEIIAVGPGGRPDFGLLQGRMKLTRAADVAKARTAIPVQLMLFDLLFDDGKDLRRQPLSTRRRRLEEFFRPSACPVDLSMVLEEPVGLLLDSARELGLEGIMAKRTDSRYVSGQRTRTWIKLKLEQTQEVVVGGWRPGKGGREETVGSLLVGIPDGDKLQYVGRVGSGFSMRELTELRQTVERLGRKASPFHDVPRLDAADAHWVAPELVGEVTYSEWTGPGRLRHPRWRGWRVDKDPAEVVRE
;
A
#
# COMPACT_ATOMS: atom_id res chain seq x y z
N MET A 1 50.50 6.76 41.32
CA MET A 1 50.35 7.13 39.90
C MET A 1 49.14 8.02 39.75
N ALA A 2 49.31 9.29 39.37
CA ALA A 2 48.17 10.13 38.99
C ALA A 2 47.73 9.71 37.59
N GLY A 3 46.48 9.24 37.44
CA GLY A 3 45.98 8.74 36.16
C GLY A 3 45.95 9.86 35.11
N THR A 4 46.47 9.55 33.92
CA THR A 4 46.59 10.49 32.79
C THR A 4 45.24 11.17 32.53
N ARG A 5 45.24 12.50 32.49
CA ARG A 5 44.08 13.34 32.18
C ARG A 5 44.32 14.02 30.84
N GLU A 6 43.45 13.76 29.88
CA GLU A 6 43.51 14.36 28.55
C GLU A 6 42.29 15.25 28.34
N ARG A 7 42.46 16.42 27.74
CA ARG A 7 41.34 17.30 27.37
C ARG A 7 41.14 17.24 25.86
N VAL A 8 39.96 16.77 25.46
CA VAL A 8 39.57 16.59 24.06
C VAL A 8 38.38 17.49 23.74
N ARG A 9 38.23 17.86 22.46
CA ARG A 9 37.05 18.57 21.96
C ARG A 9 36.30 17.69 20.96
N VAL A 10 35.05 17.38 21.27
CA VAL A 10 34.18 16.50 20.47
C VAL A 10 32.87 17.26 20.20
N ALA A 11 32.45 17.36 18.94
CA ALA A 11 31.26 18.12 18.53
C ALA A 11 31.18 19.53 19.18
N GLY A 12 32.31 20.23 19.23
CA GLY A 12 32.44 21.56 19.88
C GLY A 12 32.48 21.58 21.41
N ARG A 13 32.10 20.49 22.10
CA ARG A 13 32.14 20.37 23.57
C ARG A 13 33.53 19.95 24.06
N GLU A 14 33.98 20.47 25.19
CA GLU A 14 35.22 20.03 25.85
C GLU A 14 34.93 18.94 26.88
N LEU A 15 35.73 17.85 26.85
CA LEU A 15 35.65 16.73 27.78
C LEU A 15 37.03 16.42 28.37
N THR A 16 37.06 16.02 29.65
CA THR A 16 38.27 15.45 30.27
C THR A 16 38.17 13.93 30.27
N LEU A 17 39.03 13.27 29.48
CA LEU A 17 39.19 11.82 29.49
C LEU A 17 40.19 11.40 30.58
N THR A 18 39.94 10.26 31.23
CA THR A 18 40.79 9.76 32.32
C THR A 18 40.91 8.25 32.35
N ASN A 19 42.09 7.74 32.71
CA ASN A 19 42.38 6.31 32.84
C ASN A 19 42.09 5.52 31.55
N LEU A 20 42.63 5.99 30.42
CA LEU A 20 42.40 5.43 29.08
C LEU A 20 42.82 3.95 28.97
N ASP A 21 43.94 3.59 29.61
CA ASP A 21 44.51 2.24 29.63
C ASP A 21 43.75 1.28 30.57
N LYS A 22 42.71 1.75 31.26
CA LYS A 22 41.93 0.91 32.19
C LYS A 22 41.21 -0.18 31.40
N ILE A 23 41.57 -1.43 31.67
CA ILE A 23 40.91 -2.60 31.08
C ILE A 23 39.44 -2.61 31.52
N ILE A 24 38.54 -2.62 30.53
CA ILE A 24 37.09 -2.67 30.71
C ILE A 24 36.56 -4.09 30.50
N TYR A 25 37.14 -4.83 29.52
CA TYR A 25 36.85 -6.25 29.28
C TYR A 25 38.12 -7.09 29.47
N PRO A 26 38.33 -7.69 30.66
CA PRO A 26 39.52 -8.50 30.95
C PRO A 26 39.79 -9.64 29.98
N GLU A 27 38.76 -10.33 29.50
CA GLU A 27 38.92 -11.52 28.65
C GLU A 27 39.39 -11.20 27.21
N THR A 28 39.34 -9.92 26.80
CA THR A 28 39.85 -9.44 25.49
C THR A 28 40.90 -8.34 25.59
N GLY A 29 41.33 -7.99 26.80
CA GLY A 29 42.23 -6.86 27.07
C GLY A 29 41.67 -5.48 26.68
N THR A 30 40.38 -5.38 26.34
CA THR A 30 39.80 -4.17 25.74
C THR A 30 39.75 -3.04 26.76
N THR A 31 40.40 -1.94 26.42
CA THR A 31 40.64 -0.77 27.28
C THR A 31 39.47 0.21 27.27
N LYS A 32 39.59 1.29 28.06
CA LYS A 32 38.66 2.41 28.01
C LYS A 32 38.84 3.23 26.73
N ALA A 33 40.07 3.33 26.23
CA ALA A 33 40.36 3.93 24.92
C ALA A 33 39.65 3.19 23.78
N ASP A 34 39.65 1.84 23.79
CA ASP A 34 38.88 1.05 22.83
C ASP A 34 37.38 1.36 22.85
N VAL A 35 36.79 1.50 24.04
CA VAL A 35 35.35 1.80 24.21
C VAL A 35 35.02 3.21 23.71
N LEU A 36 35.88 4.19 23.97
CA LEU A 36 35.76 5.55 23.45
C LEU A 36 35.90 5.59 21.91
N ALA A 37 36.91 4.91 21.37
CA ALA A 37 37.12 4.81 19.92
C ALA A 37 35.97 4.08 19.21
N TYR A 38 35.42 3.03 19.83
CA TYR A 38 34.22 2.34 19.34
C TYR A 38 33.04 3.30 19.22
N TYR A 39 32.67 3.99 20.31
CA TYR A 39 31.53 4.90 20.31
C TYR A 39 31.71 6.08 19.37
N ALA A 40 32.93 6.62 19.23
CA ALA A 40 33.22 7.67 18.26
C ALA A 40 33.01 7.19 16.81
N ALA A 41 33.46 5.97 16.47
CA ALA A 41 33.32 5.42 15.13
C ALA A 41 31.88 5.01 14.77
N VAL A 42 31.09 4.47 15.71
CA VAL A 42 29.68 4.10 15.46
C VAL A 42 28.69 5.24 15.72
N ALA A 43 29.14 6.43 16.12
CA ALA A 43 28.27 7.55 16.49
C ALA A 43 27.20 7.87 15.44
N HIS A 44 27.57 7.87 14.15
CA HIS A 44 26.68 8.21 13.04
C HIS A 44 25.54 7.20 12.78
N VAL A 45 25.64 5.96 13.28
CA VAL A 45 24.56 4.94 13.21
C VAL A 45 23.88 4.69 14.56
N LEU A 46 24.58 4.94 15.68
CA LEU A 46 24.03 4.80 17.03
C LEU A 46 23.14 6.00 17.40
N ILE A 47 23.59 7.23 17.13
CA ILE A 47 22.82 8.45 17.45
C ILE A 47 21.42 8.41 16.83
N PRO A 48 21.22 8.13 15.53
CA PRO A 48 19.86 8.12 14.96
C PRO A 48 18.94 7.03 15.55
N ALA A 49 19.51 5.92 16.07
CA ALA A 49 18.75 4.90 16.79
C ALA A 49 18.36 5.31 18.23
N ALA A 50 19.03 6.31 18.81
CA ALA A 50 18.94 6.75 20.21
C ALA A 50 18.45 8.21 20.40
N ALA A 51 18.42 9.02 19.34
CA ALA A 51 18.13 10.45 19.37
C ALA A 51 16.74 10.74 19.92
N ASN A 52 16.64 11.79 20.73
CA ASN A 52 15.43 12.21 21.44
C ASN A 52 14.81 11.13 22.36
N ARG A 53 15.55 10.06 22.72
CA ARG A 53 15.05 9.02 23.64
C ARG A 53 15.69 9.12 25.03
N PRO A 54 14.89 9.22 26.11
CA PRO A 54 15.37 9.22 27.50
C PRO A 54 16.25 8.00 27.83
N ALA A 55 17.58 8.20 27.87
CA ALA A 55 18.54 7.11 27.89
C ALA A 55 18.93 6.66 29.31
N THR A 56 18.57 5.42 29.63
CA THR A 56 18.99 4.72 30.85
C THR A 56 20.32 3.99 30.60
N ARG A 57 21.29 4.18 31.49
CA ARG A 57 22.66 3.68 31.32
C ARG A 57 22.94 2.52 32.28
N LYS A 58 23.71 1.51 31.83
CA LYS A 58 24.40 0.57 32.72
C LYS A 58 25.90 0.82 32.68
N ARG A 59 26.48 1.13 33.84
CA ARG A 59 27.90 1.47 33.99
C ARG A 59 28.68 0.38 34.70
N TRP A 60 29.86 0.08 34.17
CA TRP A 60 30.86 -0.76 34.81
C TRP A 60 32.10 0.09 35.12
N VAL A 61 32.03 0.84 36.23
CA VAL A 61 33.08 1.80 36.63
C VAL A 61 34.46 1.12 36.74
N ASN A 62 34.50 -0.17 37.09
CA ASN A 62 35.70 -0.99 37.22
C ASN A 62 35.84 -2.11 36.16
N GLY A 63 35.11 -2.02 35.05
CA GLY A 63 35.08 -3.07 34.01
C GLY A 63 34.10 -4.20 34.35
N VAL A 64 33.84 -5.07 33.37
CA VAL A 64 32.82 -6.14 33.44
C VAL A 64 33.24 -7.35 34.29
N GLY A 65 34.51 -7.42 34.70
CA GLY A 65 35.08 -8.59 35.39
C GLY A 65 35.29 -9.77 34.44
N THR A 66 35.32 -10.98 34.99
CA THR A 66 35.38 -12.25 34.25
C THR A 66 34.19 -13.13 34.60
N ALA A 67 33.97 -14.22 33.86
CA ALA A 67 32.91 -15.19 34.17
C ALA A 67 32.94 -15.70 35.64
N GLY A 68 34.13 -15.85 36.23
CA GLY A 68 34.30 -16.29 37.63
C GLY A 68 34.33 -15.16 38.67
N LYS A 69 34.46 -13.90 38.26
CA LYS A 69 34.43 -12.72 39.13
C LYS A 69 33.81 -11.53 38.38
N PRO A 70 32.47 -11.46 38.28
CA PRO A 70 31.79 -10.39 37.54
C PRO A 70 31.99 -9.04 38.21
N GLY A 71 32.08 -7.99 37.38
CA GLY A 71 32.22 -6.60 37.81
C GLY A 71 30.88 -5.97 38.21
N GLU A 72 30.94 -5.05 39.16
CA GLU A 72 29.79 -4.31 39.66
C GLU A 72 29.14 -3.44 38.57
N VAL A 73 27.80 -3.49 38.51
CA VAL A 73 26.99 -2.77 37.53
C VAL A 73 26.07 -1.76 38.18
N PHE A 74 26.18 -0.50 37.76
CA PHE A 74 25.33 0.61 38.21
C PHE A 74 24.27 0.90 37.15
N PHE A 75 22.99 0.76 37.52
CA PHE A 75 21.85 1.05 36.65
C PHE A 75 21.35 2.48 36.92
N GLN A 76 21.61 3.40 36.00
CA GLN A 76 21.35 4.83 36.18
C GLN A 76 20.36 5.38 35.16
N LYS A 77 19.21 5.81 35.68
CA LYS A 77 18.20 6.60 34.95
C LYS A 77 18.58 8.08 34.97
N ASP A 78 18.67 8.63 36.18
CA ASP A 78 18.93 10.05 36.47
C ASP A 78 20.35 10.49 36.09
N LEU A 79 20.52 11.79 35.82
CA LEU A 79 21.82 12.41 35.69
C LEU A 79 22.47 12.58 37.07
N GLU A 80 23.79 12.45 37.12
CA GLU A 80 24.59 12.70 38.32
C GLU A 80 24.96 14.19 38.39
N ASP A 81 25.11 14.77 39.59
CA ASP A 81 25.40 16.21 39.77
C ASP A 81 26.71 16.66 39.08
N SER A 82 27.61 15.70 38.81
CA SER A 82 28.86 15.89 38.08
C SER A 82 28.73 15.79 36.55
N ALA A 83 27.52 15.57 36.03
CA ALA A 83 27.25 15.49 34.60
C ALA A 83 27.37 16.88 33.94
N PRO A 84 28.12 17.02 32.82
CA PRO A 84 28.30 18.29 32.15
C PRO A 84 27.00 19.04 31.86
N GLY A 85 26.95 20.34 32.20
CA GLY A 85 25.77 21.18 32.00
C GLY A 85 25.24 21.22 30.56
N TRP A 86 26.14 21.06 29.57
CA TRP A 86 25.81 21.05 28.15
C TRP A 86 25.08 19.79 27.66
N LEU A 87 24.94 18.73 28.48
CA LEU A 87 24.26 17.49 28.07
C LEU A 87 22.77 17.73 27.77
N PRO A 88 22.30 17.35 26.56
CA PRO A 88 20.88 17.25 26.25
C PRO A 88 20.17 16.33 27.24
N ARG A 89 19.01 16.76 27.75
CA ARG A 89 18.30 16.03 28.80
C ARG A 89 16.78 16.21 28.70
N ALA A 90 16.03 15.16 29.04
CA ALA A 90 14.59 15.20 29.23
C ALA A 90 14.24 15.05 30.72
N ALA A 91 13.30 15.84 31.22
CA ALA A 91 12.77 15.75 32.58
C ALA A 91 11.47 14.95 32.57
N ILE A 92 11.43 13.79 33.24
CA ILE A 92 10.20 12.99 33.36
C ILE A 92 9.73 13.01 34.81
N THR A 93 8.55 13.57 35.04
CA THR A 93 7.88 13.57 36.34
C THR A 93 7.23 12.22 36.59
N HIS A 94 7.84 11.41 37.48
CA HIS A 94 7.20 10.25 38.08
C HIS A 94 6.43 10.69 39.33
N LYS A 95 5.51 9.87 39.83
CA LYS A 95 4.57 10.23 40.93
C LYS A 95 5.21 10.95 42.13
N ASP A 96 6.41 10.52 42.50
CA ASP A 96 7.10 10.97 43.73
C ASP A 96 8.36 11.82 43.45
N ARG A 97 8.78 11.96 42.17
CA ARG A 97 9.97 12.73 41.77
C ARG A 97 10.09 12.94 40.25
N THR A 98 10.68 14.06 39.85
CA THR A 98 11.25 14.25 38.52
C THR A 98 12.58 13.52 38.40
N ILE A 99 12.85 12.90 37.24
CA ILE A 99 14.12 12.26 36.89
C ILE A 99 14.63 12.88 35.59
N HIS A 100 15.89 13.29 35.55
CA HIS A 100 16.52 13.91 34.37
C HIS A 100 17.34 12.87 33.60
N TYR A 101 16.82 12.43 32.46
CA TYR A 101 17.48 11.45 31.59
C TYR A 101 18.32 12.18 30.53
N PRO A 102 19.56 11.74 30.23
CA PRO A 102 20.27 12.23 29.05
C PRO A 102 19.57 11.81 27.75
N LEU A 103 19.73 12.62 26.71
CA LEU A 103 19.35 12.30 25.33
C LEU A 103 20.62 12.13 24.48
N VAL A 104 20.73 11.02 23.74
CA VAL A 104 21.95 10.67 22.99
C VAL A 104 21.91 11.31 21.60
N ASN A 105 21.94 12.64 21.58
CA ASN A 105 21.73 13.45 20.37
C ASN A 105 23.03 13.87 19.67
N ASP A 106 24.18 13.80 20.35
CA ASP A 106 25.48 14.21 19.80
C ASP A 106 26.64 13.27 20.17
N ALA A 107 27.74 13.38 19.40
CA ALA A 107 28.93 12.57 19.62
C ALA A 107 29.66 12.91 20.93
N ALA A 108 29.47 14.11 21.47
CA ALA A 108 30.02 14.51 22.77
C ALA A 108 29.37 13.73 23.91
N THR A 109 28.05 13.50 23.83
CA THR A 109 27.27 12.70 24.78
C THR A 109 27.72 11.24 24.75
N LEU A 110 27.96 10.67 23.56
CA LEU A 110 28.55 9.32 23.45
C LEU A 110 29.99 9.25 23.99
N ALA A 111 30.82 10.26 23.73
CA ALA A 111 32.17 10.34 24.31
C ALA A 111 32.11 10.44 25.84
N TRP A 112 31.17 11.21 26.41
CA TRP A 112 30.93 11.25 27.86
C TRP A 112 30.47 9.89 28.39
N PHE A 113 29.55 9.21 27.70
CA PHE A 113 29.08 7.86 28.07
C PHE A 113 30.24 6.86 28.14
N GLY A 114 31.14 6.85 27.15
CA GLY A 114 32.38 6.06 27.19
C GLY A 114 33.30 6.46 28.36
N GLN A 115 33.49 7.75 28.59
CA GLN A 115 34.31 8.29 29.69
C GLN A 115 33.77 7.94 31.08
N ILE A 116 32.46 7.72 31.25
CA ILE A 116 31.85 7.26 32.50
C ILE A 116 31.63 5.72 32.57
N ASN A 117 32.15 4.97 31.59
CA ASN A 117 31.99 3.52 31.40
C ASN A 117 30.53 3.05 31.27
N SER A 118 29.65 3.84 30.62
CA SER A 118 28.32 3.38 30.22
C SER A 118 28.44 2.41 29.04
N LEU A 119 28.34 1.10 29.33
CA LEU A 119 28.51 0.06 28.31
C LEU A 119 27.19 -0.34 27.67
N GLU A 120 26.09 -0.39 28.44
CA GLU A 120 24.76 -0.57 27.83
C GLU A 120 23.95 0.72 27.88
N ILE A 121 23.49 1.16 26.71
CA ILE A 121 22.57 2.27 26.51
C ILE A 121 21.18 1.69 26.26
N HIS A 122 20.22 1.94 27.15
CA HIS A 122 18.84 1.46 27.06
C HIS A 122 17.88 2.62 26.86
N VAL A 123 16.97 2.50 25.89
CA VAL A 123 16.04 3.55 25.48
C VAL A 123 14.62 3.00 25.32
N PRO A 124 13.57 3.83 25.50
CA PRO A 124 12.20 3.46 25.16
C PRO A 124 12.00 3.27 23.63
N GLN A 125 10.79 2.90 23.24
CA GLN A 125 10.36 2.84 21.82
C GLN A 125 9.63 4.11 21.34
N TRP A 126 9.57 5.13 22.19
CA TRP A 126 9.06 6.47 21.93
C TRP A 126 10.19 7.50 22.03
N ARG A 127 9.91 8.77 21.70
CA ARG A 127 10.83 9.93 21.74
C ARG A 127 10.20 11.10 22.52
N VAL A 128 11.00 12.11 22.86
CA VAL A 128 10.48 13.40 23.34
C VAL A 128 10.52 14.47 22.26
N ASP A 129 9.57 15.40 22.31
CA ASP A 129 9.62 16.63 21.51
C ASP A 129 10.64 17.66 22.05
N ALA A 130 10.73 18.81 21.38
CA ALA A 130 11.62 19.91 21.78
C ALA A 130 11.26 20.55 23.14
N HIS A 131 10.07 20.29 23.68
CA HIS A 131 9.61 20.75 24.98
C HIS A 131 9.80 19.70 26.10
N GLY A 132 10.17 18.46 25.73
CA GLY A 132 10.34 17.33 26.64
C GLY A 132 9.08 16.47 26.84
N ASN A 133 8.00 16.73 26.10
CA ASN A 133 6.79 15.91 26.17
C ASN A 133 7.06 14.52 25.57
N GLN A 134 6.50 13.47 26.17
CA GLN A 134 6.53 12.13 25.59
C GLN A 134 5.62 12.06 24.35
N LEU A 135 6.19 11.64 23.22
CA LEU A 135 5.45 11.31 22.00
C LEU A 135 5.00 9.83 21.99
N ASN A 136 4.21 9.47 20.98
CA ASN A 136 3.86 8.07 20.72
C ASN A 136 5.10 7.24 20.31
N PRO A 137 5.05 5.90 20.40
CA PRO A 137 6.08 5.02 19.86
C PRO A 137 6.21 5.15 18.34
N ASP A 138 7.42 5.47 17.89
CA ASP A 138 7.83 5.54 16.48
C ASP A 138 8.41 4.20 15.97
N ARG A 139 8.48 3.19 16.84
CA ARG A 139 8.86 1.81 16.49
C ARG A 139 8.24 0.78 17.43
N LEU A 140 8.06 -0.43 16.91
CA LEU A 140 7.75 -1.64 17.68
C LEU A 140 9.03 -2.42 17.95
N VAL A 141 9.08 -3.19 19.06
CA VAL A 141 10.12 -4.19 19.30
C VAL A 141 9.55 -5.52 19.83
N LEU A 142 10.13 -6.65 19.41
CA LEU A 142 9.95 -7.97 20.03
C LEU A 142 11.33 -8.47 20.49
N ASP A 143 11.53 -8.75 21.78
CA ASP A 143 12.78 -9.35 22.29
C ASP A 143 12.62 -10.87 22.47
N LEU A 144 13.38 -11.64 21.70
CA LEU A 144 13.30 -13.10 21.61
C LEU A 144 14.33 -13.75 22.55
N ASP A 145 14.06 -13.80 23.85
CA ASP A 145 14.97 -14.30 24.90
C ASP A 145 14.89 -15.83 25.07
N PRO A 146 15.97 -16.60 24.80
CA PRO A 146 15.95 -18.04 24.91
C PRO A 146 16.06 -18.50 26.37
N GLY A 147 15.11 -19.36 26.77
CA GLY A 147 15.08 -20.03 28.06
C GLY A 147 16.15 -21.12 28.21
N GLU A 148 16.12 -21.84 29.33
CA GLU A 148 17.05 -22.93 29.59
C GLU A 148 16.86 -24.07 28.58
N GLY A 149 17.91 -24.41 27.84
CA GLY A 149 17.87 -25.44 26.79
C GLY A 149 17.60 -24.90 25.37
N ALA A 150 17.20 -23.64 25.23
CA ALA A 150 17.15 -22.93 23.95
C ALA A 150 18.35 -21.97 23.79
N GLY A 151 18.57 -21.50 22.57
CA GLY A 151 19.62 -20.56 22.23
C GLY A 151 19.33 -19.77 20.96
N LEU A 152 20.40 -19.32 20.31
CA LEU A 152 20.33 -18.48 19.11
C LEU A 152 19.72 -19.19 17.87
N PRO A 153 19.88 -20.51 17.64
CA PRO A 153 19.21 -21.23 16.55
C PRO A 153 17.68 -21.19 16.63
N GLU A 154 17.13 -21.31 17.83
CA GLU A 154 15.70 -21.28 18.13
C GLU A 154 15.17 -19.84 18.05
N CYS A 155 15.90 -18.87 18.60
CA CYS A 155 15.58 -17.44 18.43
C CYS A 155 15.50 -17.03 16.96
N ARG A 156 16.37 -17.58 16.11
CA ARG A 156 16.35 -17.38 14.65
C ARG A 156 15.07 -17.95 14.02
N GLU A 157 14.64 -19.13 14.45
CA GLU A 157 13.44 -19.77 13.90
C GLU A 157 12.19 -18.97 14.27
N VAL A 158 12.04 -18.59 15.54
CA VAL A 158 11.00 -17.66 15.99
C VAL A 158 11.10 -16.30 15.30
N ALA A 159 12.31 -15.79 15.02
CA ALA A 159 12.49 -14.55 14.28
C ALA A 159 11.96 -14.62 12.84
N LEU A 160 12.14 -15.75 12.15
CA LEU A 160 11.63 -15.95 10.78
C LEU A 160 10.10 -16.13 10.76
N LEU A 161 9.53 -16.77 11.77
CA LEU A 161 8.07 -16.90 11.93
C LEU A 161 7.43 -15.54 12.26
N ALA A 162 8.01 -14.81 13.22
CA ALA A 162 7.57 -13.47 13.59
C ALA A 162 7.71 -12.46 12.44
N ARG A 163 8.73 -12.63 11.57
CA ARG A 163 8.90 -11.83 10.36
C ARG A 163 7.66 -11.90 9.47
N SER A 164 7.20 -13.10 9.13
CA SER A 164 6.03 -13.30 8.25
C SER A 164 4.80 -12.62 8.81
N ILE A 165 4.55 -12.71 10.12
CA ILE A 165 3.37 -12.10 10.76
C ILE A 165 3.44 -10.56 10.76
N LEU A 166 4.64 -9.98 10.84
CA LEU A 166 4.84 -8.53 10.76
C LEU A 166 4.70 -8.01 9.32
N GLU A 167 5.32 -8.68 8.35
CA GLU A 167 5.21 -8.32 6.93
C GLU A 167 3.76 -8.44 6.44
N ASP A 168 3.01 -9.44 6.95
CA ASP A 168 1.58 -9.64 6.67
C ASP A 168 0.66 -8.52 7.19
N VAL A 169 1.14 -7.64 8.08
CA VAL A 169 0.43 -6.44 8.53
C VAL A 169 1.09 -5.13 8.07
N GLY A 170 1.99 -5.20 7.07
CA GLY A 170 2.65 -4.03 6.49
C GLY A 170 3.82 -3.47 7.30
N LEU A 171 4.31 -4.19 8.31
CA LEU A 171 5.48 -3.81 9.10
C LEU A 171 6.72 -4.57 8.59
N GLU A 172 7.76 -3.87 8.15
CA GLU A 172 9.05 -4.51 7.80
C GLU A 172 9.98 -4.56 9.03
N PRO A 173 10.24 -5.74 9.62
CA PRO A 173 11.13 -5.86 10.77
C PRO A 173 12.61 -5.96 10.39
N VAL A 174 13.45 -5.18 11.07
CA VAL A 174 14.90 -5.31 11.08
C VAL A 174 15.35 -6.15 12.29
N PRO A 175 16.09 -7.26 12.08
CA PRO A 175 16.57 -8.11 13.16
C PRO A 175 17.91 -7.62 13.74
N VAL A 176 18.01 -7.62 15.07
CA VAL A 176 19.18 -7.18 15.83
C VAL A 176 19.63 -8.31 16.76
N THR A 177 20.80 -8.90 16.52
CA THR A 177 21.37 -9.87 17.47
C THR A 177 21.72 -9.14 18.77
N SER A 178 21.12 -9.52 19.90
CA SER A 178 21.19 -8.76 21.16
C SER A 178 22.59 -8.56 21.74
N GLY A 179 23.58 -9.34 21.31
CA GLY A 179 24.91 -9.39 21.90
C GLY A 179 24.96 -10.07 23.28
N SER A 180 23.88 -10.75 23.70
CA SER A 180 23.80 -11.44 25.00
C SER A 180 23.36 -12.90 24.85
N LYS A 181 22.15 -13.10 24.30
CA LYS A 181 21.54 -14.41 24.08
C LYS A 181 20.62 -14.40 22.86
N GLY A 182 19.55 -13.61 22.94
CA GLY A 182 18.44 -13.57 21.98
C GLY A 182 18.60 -12.62 20.80
N ILE A 183 17.52 -12.42 20.07
CA ILE A 183 17.40 -11.52 18.92
C ILE A 183 16.26 -10.54 19.21
N HIS A 184 16.45 -9.25 18.94
CA HIS A 184 15.32 -8.31 18.90
C HIS A 184 14.86 -8.15 17.44
N LEU A 185 13.55 -8.02 17.21
CA LEU A 185 13.00 -7.53 15.94
C LEU A 185 12.46 -6.13 16.17
N TYR A 186 12.81 -5.17 15.31
CA TYR A 186 12.26 -3.81 15.35
C TYR A 186 11.57 -3.46 14.03
N ALA A 187 10.39 -2.86 14.08
CA ALA A 187 9.73 -2.29 12.90
C ALA A 187 9.44 -0.81 13.14
N ALA A 188 9.46 0.02 12.09
CA ALA A 188 9.03 1.42 12.19
C ALA A 188 7.52 1.52 12.45
N LEU A 189 7.09 2.62 13.05
CA LEU A 189 5.69 3.01 13.22
C LEU A 189 5.53 4.47 12.78
N ASP A 190 4.31 4.85 12.42
CA ASP A 190 3.91 6.19 11.97
C ASP A 190 3.58 7.16 13.14
N GLY A 191 3.77 6.73 14.40
CA GLY A 191 3.41 7.50 15.58
C GLY A 191 1.90 7.65 15.84
N SER A 192 1.02 7.03 15.04
CA SER A 192 -0.44 7.14 15.21
C SER A 192 -0.98 6.40 16.44
N GLN A 193 -0.23 5.41 16.94
CA GLN A 193 -0.67 4.44 17.94
C GLN A 193 0.05 4.63 19.28
N THR A 194 -0.66 4.47 20.40
CA THR A 194 -0.09 4.63 21.74
C THR A 194 0.77 3.44 22.17
N SER A 195 1.65 3.63 23.16
CA SER A 195 2.43 2.53 23.76
C SER A 195 1.56 1.39 24.31
N GLU A 196 0.31 1.66 24.70
CA GLU A 196 -0.62 0.62 25.16
C GLU A 196 -1.17 -0.20 23.99
N GLN A 197 -1.50 0.45 22.86
CA GLN A 197 -1.95 -0.22 21.64
C GLN A 197 -0.84 -1.09 21.04
N ILE A 198 0.39 -0.57 20.92
CA ILE A 198 1.55 -1.34 20.43
C ILE A 198 1.88 -2.52 21.36
N SER A 199 1.84 -2.31 22.69
CA SER A 199 2.04 -3.39 23.68
C SER A 199 0.96 -4.47 23.59
N ALA A 200 -0.30 -4.09 23.34
CA ALA A 200 -1.39 -5.05 23.13
C ALA A 200 -1.22 -5.83 21.81
N PHE A 201 -0.90 -5.16 20.70
CA PHE A 201 -0.63 -5.80 19.41
C PHE A 201 0.54 -6.81 19.51
N ALA A 202 1.67 -6.38 20.06
CA ALA A 202 2.84 -7.22 20.26
C ALA A 202 2.52 -8.46 21.13
N ARG A 203 1.64 -8.32 22.12
CA ARG A 203 1.20 -9.44 22.98
C ARG A 203 0.35 -10.45 22.23
N GLU A 204 -0.60 -10.02 21.40
CA GLU A 204 -1.42 -10.97 20.63
C GLU A 204 -0.60 -11.64 19.51
N LEU A 205 0.39 -10.95 18.94
CA LEU A 205 1.39 -11.56 18.04
C LEU A 205 2.24 -12.62 18.76
N ALA A 206 2.74 -12.31 19.96
CA ALA A 206 3.47 -13.28 20.80
C ALA A 206 2.62 -14.52 21.14
N ARG A 207 1.33 -14.32 21.41
CA ARG A 207 0.36 -15.40 21.64
C ARG A 207 0.07 -16.23 20.39
N ALA A 208 0.01 -15.62 19.21
CA ALA A 208 -0.14 -16.35 17.95
C ALA A 208 1.05 -17.28 17.69
N LEU A 209 2.28 -16.78 17.88
CA LEU A 209 3.51 -17.58 17.78
C LEU A 209 3.53 -18.77 18.76
N GLU A 210 3.14 -18.56 20.02
CA GLU A 210 2.98 -19.65 21.00
C GLU A 210 1.82 -20.60 20.64
N ALA A 211 0.75 -20.12 20.03
CA ALA A 211 -0.44 -20.91 19.72
C ALA A 211 -0.29 -21.85 18.51
N ASP A 212 0.55 -21.49 17.52
CA ASP A 212 0.90 -22.33 16.37
C ASP A 212 2.25 -23.06 16.54
N HIS A 213 3.19 -22.53 17.34
CA HIS A 213 4.51 -23.14 17.62
C HIS A 213 4.77 -23.36 19.13
N PRO A 214 3.90 -24.10 19.85
CA PRO A 214 3.91 -24.18 21.31
C PRO A 214 5.17 -24.85 21.88
N ASP A 215 5.88 -25.69 21.12
CA ASP A 215 7.11 -26.35 21.57
C ASP A 215 8.37 -25.49 21.38
N LEU A 216 8.26 -24.36 20.66
CA LEU A 216 9.37 -23.47 20.32
C LEU A 216 9.23 -22.08 20.98
N ALA A 217 8.02 -21.54 21.06
CA ALA A 217 7.74 -20.18 21.54
C ALA A 217 6.88 -20.16 22.82
N VAL A 218 7.00 -19.08 23.60
CA VAL A 218 6.16 -18.80 24.79
C VAL A 218 5.96 -17.28 24.97
N SER A 219 4.76 -16.86 25.36
CA SER A 219 4.39 -15.45 25.60
C SER A 219 4.18 -15.09 27.08
N ASP A 220 4.04 -16.10 27.96
CA ASP A 220 3.95 -15.92 29.41
C ASP A 220 5.34 -15.67 30.03
N MET A 221 5.41 -14.66 30.90
CA MET A 221 6.64 -14.23 31.56
C MET A 221 7.19 -15.23 32.59
N LYS A 222 6.41 -16.22 33.05
CA LYS A 222 6.83 -17.25 34.01
C LYS A 222 8.03 -18.05 33.49
N LYS A 223 9.18 -17.92 34.17
CA LYS A 223 10.43 -18.62 33.80
C LYS A 223 10.28 -20.14 33.67
N THR A 224 9.38 -20.75 34.46
CA THR A 224 9.09 -22.19 34.44
C THR A 224 8.55 -22.70 33.10
N LEU A 225 7.91 -21.84 32.30
CA LEU A 225 7.32 -22.21 31.00
C LEU A 225 8.32 -22.10 29.82
N ARG A 226 9.51 -21.56 30.06
CA ARG A 226 10.51 -21.25 29.02
C ARG A 226 11.51 -22.37 28.72
N ARG A 227 11.44 -23.52 29.40
CA ARG A 227 12.44 -24.58 29.24
C ARG A 227 12.32 -25.20 27.83
N GLY A 228 13.41 -25.17 27.07
CA GLY A 228 13.46 -25.55 25.66
C GLY A 228 12.86 -24.52 24.69
N LYS A 229 12.41 -23.35 25.16
CA LYS A 229 11.62 -22.39 24.37
C LYS A 229 12.21 -20.99 24.37
N VAL A 230 11.80 -20.19 23.38
CA VAL A 230 12.10 -18.76 23.27
C VAL A 230 10.92 -17.96 23.83
N LEU A 231 11.18 -17.06 24.78
CA LEU A 231 10.19 -16.06 25.18
C LEU A 231 10.09 -15.02 24.06
N VAL A 232 8.88 -14.73 23.60
CA VAL A 232 8.57 -13.54 22.81
C VAL A 232 8.18 -12.41 23.77
N ASP A 233 9.15 -11.60 24.23
CA ASP A 233 8.90 -10.49 25.16
C ASP A 233 8.30 -9.28 24.45
N TRP A 234 6.98 -9.33 24.32
CA TRP A 234 6.12 -8.23 23.89
C TRP A 234 6.12 -7.03 24.86
N SER A 235 6.53 -7.21 26.13
CA SER A 235 6.38 -6.18 27.17
C SER A 235 7.36 -5.03 27.00
N GLN A 236 8.40 -5.18 26.17
CA GLN A 236 9.38 -4.15 25.83
C GLN A 236 8.78 -2.90 25.17
N ASN A 237 7.54 -3.00 24.66
CA ASN A 237 6.78 -1.89 24.06
C ASN A 237 6.03 -1.02 25.10
N ASN A 238 5.98 -1.43 26.37
CA ASN A 238 5.35 -0.62 27.41
C ASN A 238 6.16 0.67 27.66
N ALA A 239 5.49 1.81 27.80
CA ALA A 239 6.13 3.12 27.92
C ALA A 239 7.19 3.23 29.05
N ALA A 240 7.07 2.47 30.14
CA ALA A 240 7.99 2.49 31.26
C ALA A 240 9.21 1.55 31.10
N LYS A 241 9.29 0.81 29.98
CA LYS A 241 10.38 -0.11 29.65
C LYS A 241 11.41 0.56 28.74
N THR A 242 12.61 -0.01 28.74
CA THR A 242 13.73 0.43 27.92
C THR A 242 14.51 -0.79 27.44
N THR A 243 14.81 -0.86 26.15
CA THR A 243 15.57 -1.95 25.51
C THR A 243 16.95 -1.43 25.11
N VAL A 244 17.97 -2.28 25.09
CA VAL A 244 19.32 -1.86 24.66
C VAL A 244 19.27 -1.41 23.19
N VAL A 245 19.79 -0.20 22.92
CA VAL A 245 19.76 0.41 21.59
C VAL A 245 20.71 -0.32 20.63
N PRO A 246 20.37 -0.46 19.34
CA PRO A 246 21.31 -0.87 18.30
C PRO A 246 22.66 -0.16 18.39
N TYR A 247 23.72 -0.89 18.07
CA TYR A 247 25.12 -0.45 18.16
C TYR A 247 25.65 -0.20 19.59
N SER A 248 24.84 -0.30 20.65
CA SER A 248 25.35 -0.31 22.04
C SER A 248 26.21 -1.55 22.31
N LEU A 249 27.29 -1.36 23.07
CA LEU A 249 28.03 -2.45 23.70
C LEU A 249 27.14 -3.20 24.70
N ARG A 250 27.61 -4.38 25.12
CA ARG A 250 26.97 -5.24 26.12
C ARG A 250 27.87 -5.46 27.34
N GLY A 251 27.26 -5.55 28.52
CA GLY A 251 27.93 -5.88 29.78
C GLY A 251 28.19 -7.38 29.91
N ARG A 252 28.98 -7.92 28.98
CA ARG A 252 29.34 -9.35 28.89
C ARG A 252 30.85 -9.50 29.08
N PRO A 253 31.38 -10.70 29.40
CA PRO A 253 32.82 -10.86 29.64
C PRO A 253 33.70 -10.45 28.44
N THR A 254 33.16 -10.57 27.23
CA THR A 254 33.72 -10.06 25.98
C THR A 254 32.87 -8.89 25.42
N PRO A 255 33.45 -7.94 24.67
CA PRO A 255 32.80 -6.74 24.15
C PRO A 255 31.86 -7.03 22.95
N MET A 256 30.74 -7.69 23.25
CA MET A 256 29.64 -7.95 22.33
C MET A 256 28.77 -6.71 22.10
N VAL A 257 28.05 -6.67 20.98
CA VAL A 257 27.20 -5.52 20.57
C VAL A 257 25.76 -5.96 20.28
N ALA A 258 24.79 -5.11 20.58
CA ALA A 258 23.43 -5.19 20.03
C ALA A 258 23.44 -4.85 18.53
N ALA A 259 23.78 -5.83 17.68
CA ALA A 259 24.21 -5.61 16.29
C ALA A 259 23.10 -5.88 15.25
N PRO A 260 22.68 -4.88 14.44
CA PRO A 260 21.74 -5.06 13.34
C PRO A 260 22.25 -5.98 12.22
N ARG A 261 21.37 -6.87 11.77
CA ARG A 261 21.62 -7.93 10.79
C ARG A 261 20.67 -7.82 9.61
N THR A 262 21.08 -8.36 8.47
CA THR A 262 20.17 -8.60 7.34
C THR A 262 19.47 -9.96 7.50
N TRP A 263 18.27 -10.14 6.93
CA TRP A 263 17.56 -11.42 6.99
C TRP A 263 18.34 -12.61 6.40
N ARG A 264 19.17 -12.36 5.38
CA ARG A 264 20.14 -13.34 4.83
C ARG A 264 21.14 -13.84 5.88
N GLU A 265 21.53 -13.00 6.84
CA GLU A 265 22.40 -13.41 7.94
C GLU A 265 21.65 -14.17 9.03
N ILE A 266 20.40 -13.79 9.32
CA ILE A 266 19.55 -14.51 10.27
C ILE A 266 19.29 -15.95 9.77
N GLY A 267 18.95 -16.14 8.50
CA GLY A 267 18.78 -17.46 7.89
C GLY A 267 20.03 -18.35 7.90
N SER A 268 21.21 -17.84 8.23
CA SER A 268 22.44 -18.62 8.27
C SER A 268 22.48 -19.61 9.43
N PRO A 269 22.86 -20.90 9.20
CA PRO A 269 23.16 -21.83 10.29
C PRO A 269 24.45 -21.46 11.04
N ARG A 270 25.22 -20.47 10.56
CA ARG A 270 26.42 -19.92 11.21
C ARG A 270 26.14 -18.55 11.88
N LEU A 271 24.89 -18.25 12.22
CA LEU A 271 24.52 -17.04 12.94
C LEU A 271 25.16 -17.03 14.34
N LYS A 272 25.83 -15.92 14.67
CA LYS A 272 26.38 -15.61 15.99
C LYS A 272 26.18 -14.14 16.35
N HIS A 273 26.26 -13.84 17.65
CA HIS A 273 26.49 -12.47 18.15
C HIS A 273 27.82 -11.92 17.61
N LEU A 274 27.93 -10.60 17.52
CA LEU A 274 29.11 -9.91 17.00
C LEU A 274 29.82 -9.13 18.10
N ASP A 275 31.15 -9.13 18.07
CA ASP A 275 31.97 -8.24 18.88
C ASP A 275 32.10 -6.83 18.26
N TYR A 276 32.60 -5.88 19.05
CA TYR A 276 32.79 -4.49 18.64
C TYR A 276 33.68 -4.32 17.39
N ARG A 277 34.68 -5.17 17.17
CA ARG A 277 35.59 -5.14 16.00
C ARG A 277 34.91 -5.73 14.76
N GLU A 278 34.00 -6.67 14.93
CA GLU A 278 33.12 -7.13 13.84
C GLU A 278 32.10 -6.07 13.43
N VAL A 279 31.52 -5.35 14.39
CA VAL A 279 30.60 -4.24 14.11
C VAL A 279 31.31 -3.04 13.50
N LEU A 280 32.50 -2.64 14.00
CA LEU A 280 33.29 -1.55 13.42
C LEU A 280 33.62 -1.80 11.94
N ARG A 281 33.95 -3.05 11.57
CA ARG A 281 34.13 -3.40 10.16
C ARG A 281 32.83 -3.22 9.37
N ARG A 282 31.69 -3.72 9.86
CA ARG A 282 30.39 -3.55 9.16
C ARG A 282 30.02 -2.10 8.93
N VAL A 283 30.12 -1.26 9.97
CA VAL A 283 29.77 0.17 9.90
C VAL A 283 30.70 0.91 8.93
N ARG A 284 32.01 0.65 8.99
CA ARG A 284 32.98 1.19 8.03
C ARG A 284 32.76 0.69 6.59
N ASP A 285 32.25 -0.53 6.41
CA ASP A 285 31.83 -1.07 5.12
C ASP A 285 30.43 -0.54 4.67
N GLY A 286 29.88 0.50 5.33
CA GLY A 286 28.59 1.12 4.99
C GLY A 286 27.34 0.31 5.37
N LYS A 287 27.46 -0.74 6.18
CA LYS A 287 26.36 -1.68 6.46
C LYS A 287 25.58 -1.28 7.71
N ASP A 288 24.58 -0.42 7.53
CA ASP A 288 23.54 -0.12 8.53
C ASP A 288 22.14 -0.65 8.13
N PRO A 289 21.79 -1.90 8.51
CA PRO A 289 20.43 -2.42 8.35
C PRO A 289 19.36 -1.66 9.16
N PHE A 290 19.74 -0.89 10.19
CA PHE A 290 18.78 -0.25 11.10
C PHE A 290 18.29 1.13 10.61
N ALA A 291 18.98 1.72 9.62
CA ALA A 291 18.56 2.95 8.96
C ALA A 291 17.11 2.91 8.46
N VAL A 292 16.59 1.74 8.05
CA VAL A 292 15.18 1.57 7.64
C VAL A 292 14.21 1.90 8.77
N VAL A 293 14.48 1.45 10.00
CA VAL A 293 13.63 1.73 11.17
C VAL A 293 13.70 3.21 11.55
N VAL A 294 14.89 3.80 11.47
CA VAL A 294 15.11 5.22 11.78
C VAL A 294 14.40 6.13 10.76
N ASN A 295 14.57 5.87 9.47
CA ASN A 295 14.03 6.69 8.39
C ASN A 295 12.53 6.49 8.21
N GLY A 296 12.02 5.28 8.47
CA GLY A 296 10.57 5.02 8.55
C GLY A 296 9.91 5.83 9.66
N ALA A 297 10.57 5.92 10.82
CA ALA A 297 10.13 6.74 11.94
C ALA A 297 10.31 8.26 11.73
N ALA A 298 11.32 8.69 10.97
CA ALA A 298 11.54 10.11 10.67
C ALA A 298 10.37 10.73 9.89
N ARG A 299 9.63 9.92 9.11
CA ARG A 299 8.39 10.34 8.42
C ARG A 299 7.23 10.70 9.37
N ALA A 300 7.40 10.56 10.69
CA ALA A 300 6.42 10.91 11.71
C ALA A 300 6.83 12.11 12.59
N GLU A 301 8.01 12.72 12.39
CA GLU A 301 8.55 13.77 13.28
C GLU A 301 9.16 14.98 12.57
N GLU A 302 8.40 15.70 11.74
CA GLU A 302 8.74 17.09 11.37
C GLU A 302 7.52 18.03 11.51
N PRO A 303 7.50 18.88 12.55
CA PRO A 303 6.74 20.13 12.55
C PRO A 303 7.39 21.16 11.61
N GLU A 304 6.63 22.19 11.23
CA GLU A 304 7.07 23.27 10.34
C GLU A 304 8.21 24.11 10.95
N ASP A 305 9.44 24.01 10.41
CA ASP A 305 10.23 25.15 9.91
C ASP A 305 11.68 24.74 9.52
N GLY A 306 12.23 25.38 8.46
CA GLY A 306 13.63 25.82 8.54
C GLY A 306 14.71 25.30 7.59
N HIS A 307 14.43 24.78 6.40
CA HIS A 307 15.42 24.88 5.30
C HIS A 307 14.82 24.91 3.89
N ASP A 308 15.35 25.81 3.06
CA ASP A 308 14.79 26.19 1.75
C ASP A 308 14.68 25.03 0.75
N GLY A 309 13.46 24.79 0.29
CA GLY A 309 13.10 23.69 -0.59
C GLY A 309 11.59 23.50 -0.61
N ASP A 310 10.97 23.74 -1.75
CA ASP A 310 9.53 23.56 -1.93
C ASP A 310 9.09 22.14 -1.49
N PRO A 311 8.10 21.99 -0.58
CA PRO A 311 7.70 20.70 -0.05
C PRO A 311 7.18 19.73 -1.12
N ARG A 312 6.75 20.22 -2.29
CA ARG A 312 6.40 19.38 -3.46
C ARG A 312 7.58 18.54 -3.94
N LEU A 313 8.81 19.09 -3.86
CA LEU A 313 10.05 18.38 -4.19
C LEU A 313 10.42 17.30 -3.16
N GLY A 314 9.71 17.18 -2.04
CA GLY A 314 9.97 16.17 -1.01
C GLY A 314 9.85 14.73 -1.54
N ALA A 315 8.87 14.49 -2.42
CA ALA A 315 8.72 13.19 -3.09
C ALA A 315 9.94 12.90 -3.99
N TYR A 316 10.26 13.82 -4.89
CA TYR A 316 11.42 13.74 -5.80
C TYR A 316 12.74 13.49 -5.05
N ARG A 317 13.03 14.31 -4.04
CA ARG A 317 14.25 14.22 -3.22
C ARG A 317 14.35 12.91 -2.45
N SER A 318 13.22 12.26 -2.13
CA SER A 318 13.20 10.97 -1.42
C SER A 318 13.48 9.74 -2.32
N MET A 319 13.45 9.90 -3.65
CA MET A 319 13.61 8.81 -4.61
C MET A 319 15.03 8.70 -5.21
N ARG A 320 15.89 9.70 -5.01
CA ARG A 320 17.26 9.77 -5.57
C ARG A 320 18.31 9.91 -4.46
N ASP A 321 19.50 9.33 -4.66
CA ASP A 321 20.70 9.67 -3.89
C ASP A 321 21.53 10.73 -4.64
N PRO A 322 21.71 11.95 -4.10
CA PRO A 322 22.52 13.01 -4.72
C PRO A 322 23.99 12.67 -5.02
N LYS A 323 24.48 11.50 -4.59
CA LYS A 323 25.83 11.00 -4.86
C LYS A 323 25.87 9.87 -5.89
N ALA A 324 24.72 9.36 -6.32
CA ALA A 324 24.61 8.20 -7.20
C ALA A 324 23.83 8.47 -8.51
N THR A 325 23.20 9.64 -8.64
CA THR A 325 22.58 10.11 -9.88
C THR A 325 23.16 11.48 -10.32
N PRO A 326 23.25 11.77 -11.63
CA PRO A 326 23.55 13.11 -12.15
C PRO A 326 22.32 14.04 -12.22
N GLU A 327 21.13 13.56 -11.87
CA GLU A 327 19.91 14.39 -11.81
C GLU A 327 20.08 15.58 -10.84
N PRO A 328 19.54 16.79 -11.15
CA PRO A 328 19.68 17.96 -10.29
C PRO A 328 18.71 17.94 -9.09
N PHE A 329 18.96 18.79 -8.08
CA PHE A 329 18.20 18.83 -6.80
C PHE A 329 17.71 20.23 -6.39
N ALA A 330 18.01 21.24 -7.20
CA ALA A 330 17.75 22.66 -6.93
C ALA A 330 17.30 23.38 -8.23
N GLY A 331 17.16 24.69 -8.15
CA GLY A 331 17.02 25.55 -9.32
C GLY A 331 16.31 26.86 -8.98
N ILE A 332 16.31 27.79 -9.93
CA ILE A 332 15.75 29.13 -9.80
C ILE A 332 14.56 29.26 -10.77
N PRO A 333 13.39 29.78 -10.35
CA PRO A 333 12.26 29.98 -11.24
C PRO A 333 12.58 30.87 -12.45
N THR A 334 12.02 30.51 -13.61
CA THR A 334 12.30 31.07 -14.94
C THR A 334 11.16 31.94 -15.49
N GLY A 335 10.46 32.64 -14.60
CA GLY A 335 9.39 33.57 -14.95
C GLY A 335 7.97 32.99 -14.88
N GLY A 336 7.83 31.71 -14.52
CA GLY A 336 6.53 31.06 -14.31
C GLY A 336 5.85 30.53 -15.59
N ASN A 337 6.58 30.40 -16.70
CA ASN A 337 6.00 29.98 -17.98
C ASN A 337 6.93 29.14 -18.89
N ALA A 338 8.05 28.60 -18.38
CA ALA A 338 8.90 27.71 -19.16
C ALA A 338 8.33 26.27 -19.25
N PHE A 339 8.72 25.51 -20.27
CA PHE A 339 8.46 24.07 -20.34
C PHE A 339 9.65 23.31 -20.93
N VAL A 340 9.74 22.02 -20.63
CA VAL A 340 10.61 21.07 -21.34
C VAL A 340 9.84 19.77 -21.63
N ILE A 341 10.14 19.15 -22.77
CA ILE A 341 9.77 17.77 -23.09
C ILE A 341 11.07 16.99 -23.24
N GLN A 342 11.29 16.00 -22.38
CA GLN A 342 12.47 15.13 -22.41
C GLN A 342 12.11 13.77 -22.99
N GLU A 343 12.86 13.27 -23.96
CA GLU A 343 12.78 11.89 -24.42
C GLU A 343 13.63 11.00 -23.50
N HIS A 344 13.02 9.94 -22.96
CA HIS A 344 13.58 9.18 -21.84
C HIS A 344 13.61 7.67 -22.14
N HIS A 345 14.80 7.20 -22.50
CA HIS A 345 15.15 5.80 -22.77
C HIS A 345 15.48 5.06 -21.45
N ALA A 346 14.48 4.89 -20.60
CA ALA A 346 14.57 4.12 -19.35
C ALA A 346 14.46 2.60 -19.62
N SER A 347 13.81 1.85 -18.73
CA SER A 347 13.41 0.45 -19.01
C SER A 347 12.48 0.32 -20.21
N ARG A 348 11.76 1.40 -20.56
CA ARG A 348 10.97 1.60 -21.78
C ARG A 348 11.08 3.08 -22.19
N LEU A 349 10.99 3.34 -23.49
CA LEU A 349 10.93 4.70 -24.04
C LEU A 349 9.62 5.40 -23.64
N HIS A 350 9.72 6.64 -23.18
CA HIS A 350 8.62 7.56 -22.90
C HIS A 350 9.12 9.01 -23.05
N TRP A 351 8.21 9.99 -22.98
CA TRP A 351 8.57 11.40 -22.95
C TRP A 351 8.04 12.06 -21.67
N ASP A 352 8.88 12.76 -20.93
CA ASP A 352 8.48 13.54 -19.75
C ASP A 352 8.14 14.97 -20.18
N LEU A 353 6.85 15.32 -20.17
CA LEU A 353 6.36 16.70 -20.33
C LEU A 353 6.37 17.39 -18.97
N ARG A 354 7.07 18.52 -18.88
CA ARG A 354 7.23 19.27 -17.62
C ARG A 354 6.94 20.75 -17.83
N LEU A 355 6.05 21.31 -17.01
CA LEU A 355 5.63 22.71 -17.04
C LEU A 355 6.13 23.42 -15.77
N GLU A 356 6.76 24.58 -15.92
CA GLU A 356 7.05 25.47 -14.79
C GLU A 356 5.72 25.96 -14.20
N HIS A 357 5.45 25.66 -12.92
CA HIS A 357 4.29 26.19 -12.21
C HIS A 357 4.67 26.48 -10.76
N GLU A 358 4.41 27.72 -10.30
CA GLU A 358 4.65 28.17 -8.92
C GLU A 358 6.08 27.90 -8.37
N GLY A 359 7.09 27.77 -9.24
CA GLY A 359 8.49 27.54 -8.85
C GLY A 359 8.97 26.08 -8.86
N VAL A 360 8.15 25.12 -9.33
CA VAL A 360 8.56 23.73 -9.59
C VAL A 360 8.18 23.30 -11.01
N MET A 361 8.80 22.21 -11.50
CA MET A 361 8.46 21.59 -12.78
C MET A 361 7.41 20.50 -12.56
N VAL A 362 6.13 20.87 -12.68
CA VAL A 362 5.01 19.92 -12.61
C VAL A 362 5.06 19.01 -13.82
N SER A 363 5.09 17.69 -13.58
CA SER A 363 5.62 16.71 -14.53
C SER A 363 4.65 15.56 -14.84
N TRP A 364 4.58 15.16 -16.12
CA TRP A 364 3.82 14.01 -16.60
C TRP A 364 4.65 13.15 -17.54
N ALA A 365 4.74 11.85 -17.22
CA ALA A 365 5.28 10.84 -18.12
C ALA A 365 4.24 10.49 -19.21
N LEU A 366 4.65 10.58 -20.48
CA LEU A 366 3.85 10.33 -21.68
C LEU A 366 4.41 9.12 -22.44
N PRO A 367 3.90 7.88 -22.25
CA PRO A 367 4.44 6.67 -22.87
C PRO A 367 4.41 6.64 -24.41
N LYS A 368 3.64 7.54 -25.04
CA LYS A 368 3.50 7.69 -26.50
C LYS A 368 3.74 9.13 -26.98
N GLY A 369 4.38 9.96 -26.15
CA GLY A 369 4.69 11.36 -26.45
C GLY A 369 3.44 12.25 -26.58
N VAL A 370 3.68 13.49 -27.01
CA VAL A 370 2.62 14.47 -27.30
C VAL A 370 1.78 13.97 -28.51
N PRO A 371 0.43 13.98 -28.43
CA PRO A 371 -0.40 13.51 -29.54
C PRO A 371 -0.22 14.37 -30.80
N GLN A 372 -0.05 13.72 -31.95
CA GLN A 372 0.10 14.39 -33.26
C GLN A 372 -1.24 14.66 -33.98
N SER A 373 -2.38 14.33 -33.36
CA SER A 373 -3.71 14.56 -33.92
C SER A 373 -4.78 14.59 -32.82
N GLY A 374 -5.72 15.54 -32.84
CA GLY A 374 -6.77 15.67 -31.82
C GLY A 374 -7.80 14.53 -31.79
N GLY A 375 -7.84 13.67 -32.81
CA GLY A 375 -8.77 12.52 -32.88
C GLY A 375 -8.47 11.37 -31.90
N LYS A 376 -7.41 11.46 -31.08
CA LYS A 376 -6.99 10.42 -30.12
C LYS A 376 -6.37 11.05 -28.87
N ASN A 377 -6.61 10.42 -27.72
CA ASN A 377 -5.98 10.79 -26.44
C ASN A 377 -4.83 9.80 -26.14
N HIS A 378 -3.74 10.28 -25.55
CA HIS A 378 -2.71 9.41 -24.97
C HIS A 378 -2.83 9.39 -23.44
N LEU A 379 -2.35 8.33 -22.80
CA LEU A 379 -2.17 8.28 -21.35
C LEU A 379 -1.09 9.29 -20.94
N ALA A 380 -1.35 10.03 -19.86
CA ALA A 380 -0.38 10.85 -19.15
C ALA A 380 -0.38 10.43 -17.68
N VAL A 381 0.78 10.12 -17.11
CA VAL A 381 0.89 9.77 -15.68
C VAL A 381 1.62 10.90 -14.97
N GLN A 382 0.95 11.57 -14.04
CA GLN A 382 1.59 12.62 -13.25
C GLN A 382 2.63 11.99 -12.33
N THR A 383 3.87 12.42 -12.48
CA THR A 383 4.98 12.04 -11.61
C THR A 383 5.06 13.01 -10.43
N GLU A 384 6.01 12.80 -9.53
CA GLU A 384 6.44 13.82 -8.58
C GLU A 384 6.85 15.14 -9.27
N ASP A 385 6.72 16.26 -8.58
CA ASP A 385 7.19 17.56 -9.08
C ASP A 385 8.73 17.61 -9.05
N HIS A 386 9.33 18.12 -10.12
CA HIS A 386 10.78 18.10 -10.32
C HIS A 386 11.39 19.51 -10.11
N PRO A 387 12.67 19.62 -9.72
CA PRO A 387 13.31 20.90 -9.45
C PRO A 387 13.64 21.66 -10.76
N MET A 388 13.65 23.00 -10.72
CA MET A 388 13.70 23.87 -11.90
C MET A 388 14.86 23.61 -12.87
N ASP A 389 16.02 23.13 -12.39
CA ASP A 389 17.18 22.79 -13.22
C ASP A 389 16.86 21.73 -14.30
N TYR A 390 15.77 20.94 -14.13
CA TYR A 390 15.30 19.99 -15.16
C TYR A 390 15.01 20.61 -16.51
N LEU A 391 14.71 21.92 -16.57
CA LEU A 391 14.47 22.66 -17.81
C LEU A 391 15.63 22.54 -18.82
N THR A 392 16.85 22.28 -18.34
CA THR A 392 18.07 22.14 -19.16
C THR A 392 18.77 20.78 -19.03
N PHE A 393 18.28 19.91 -18.14
CA PHE A 393 18.93 18.64 -17.82
C PHE A 393 18.80 17.62 -18.96
N HIS A 394 19.89 16.90 -19.22
CA HIS A 394 20.01 15.78 -20.14
C HIS A 394 21.24 14.94 -19.75
N GLY A 395 21.25 13.65 -20.10
CA GLY A 395 22.34 12.73 -19.78
C GLY A 395 21.88 11.32 -19.42
N THR A 396 22.78 10.49 -18.93
CA THR A 396 22.50 9.09 -18.56
C THR A 396 22.36 8.91 -17.05
N ILE A 397 21.16 8.51 -16.60
CA ILE A 397 20.87 8.16 -15.20
C ILE A 397 21.37 6.71 -14.94
N PRO A 398 22.29 6.48 -13.97
CA PRO A 398 22.96 5.18 -13.81
C PRO A 398 22.03 4.00 -13.51
N LYS A 399 22.35 2.83 -14.11
CA LYS A 399 21.62 1.57 -13.90
C LYS A 399 21.52 1.22 -12.41
N GLY A 400 20.29 1.12 -11.91
CA GLY A 400 19.98 0.84 -10.50
C GLY A 400 19.53 2.06 -9.69
N GLN A 401 19.58 3.27 -10.26
CA GLN A 401 18.87 4.43 -9.73
C GLN A 401 17.38 4.41 -10.14
N TYR A 402 16.55 5.20 -9.45
CA TYR A 402 15.22 5.56 -9.95
C TYR A 402 15.37 6.33 -11.28
N GLY A 403 14.47 6.12 -12.24
CA GLY A 403 14.60 6.74 -13.57
C GLY A 403 15.83 6.30 -14.38
N ALA A 404 16.48 5.16 -14.07
CA ALA A 404 17.67 4.73 -14.80
C ALA A 404 17.45 4.56 -16.32
N GLY A 405 18.12 5.38 -17.11
CA GLY A 405 17.93 5.53 -18.55
C GLY A 405 18.86 6.55 -19.20
N GLU A 406 18.75 6.73 -20.50
CA GLU A 406 19.33 7.88 -21.21
C GLU A 406 18.23 8.91 -21.49
N MET A 407 18.47 10.19 -21.21
CA MET A 407 17.47 11.24 -21.33
C MET A 407 18.01 12.44 -22.12
N THR A 408 17.26 12.85 -23.13
CA THR A 408 17.60 13.96 -24.05
C THR A 408 16.45 14.97 -24.11
N ILE A 409 16.72 16.23 -24.42
CA ILE A 409 15.66 17.23 -24.63
C ILE A 409 15.11 17.07 -26.05
N TRP A 410 13.80 16.84 -26.14
CA TRP A 410 13.04 16.67 -27.40
C TRP A 410 12.42 18.00 -27.87
N ASP A 411 11.97 18.82 -26.92
CA ASP A 411 11.68 20.25 -27.15
C ASP A 411 11.77 21.03 -25.82
N THR A 412 11.94 22.34 -25.90
CA THR A 412 11.95 23.27 -24.76
C THR A 412 11.54 24.66 -25.21
N GLY A 413 10.93 25.45 -24.34
CA GLY A 413 10.44 26.78 -24.71
C GLY A 413 9.54 27.40 -23.63
N THR A 414 8.57 28.19 -24.06
CA THR A 414 7.58 28.83 -23.17
C THR A 414 6.17 28.38 -23.49
N TYR A 415 5.27 28.49 -22.52
CA TYR A 415 3.85 28.17 -22.69
C TYR A 415 2.95 29.36 -22.36
N GLU A 416 1.83 29.46 -23.08
CA GLU A 416 0.70 30.31 -22.70
C GLU A 416 -0.29 29.50 -21.86
N LEU A 417 -0.67 30.00 -20.69
CA LEU A 417 -1.63 29.34 -19.81
C LEU A 417 -3.07 29.76 -20.12
N HIS A 418 -3.86 28.84 -20.67
CA HIS A 418 -5.30 29.07 -20.92
C HIS A 418 -6.15 28.68 -19.72
N LYS A 419 -5.76 27.64 -18.97
CA LYS A 419 -6.52 27.10 -17.84
C LYS A 419 -5.62 26.25 -16.94
N TRP A 420 -5.65 26.47 -15.63
CA TRP A 420 -5.05 25.55 -14.64
C TRP A 420 -6.05 25.28 -13.53
N ILE A 421 -6.38 24.01 -13.29
CA ILE A 421 -7.20 23.55 -12.18
C ILE A 421 -6.49 22.35 -11.56
N ASN A 422 -5.85 22.58 -10.40
CA ASN A 422 -5.07 21.59 -9.66
C ASN A 422 -5.86 20.27 -9.47
N GLY A 423 -5.21 19.15 -9.82
CA GLY A 423 -5.80 17.80 -9.73
C GLY A 423 -7.02 17.55 -10.64
N LYS A 424 -7.22 18.38 -11.69
CA LYS A 424 -8.39 18.27 -12.59
C LYS A 424 -8.07 18.48 -14.06
N GLU A 425 -7.47 19.62 -14.42
CA GLU A 425 -7.41 20.04 -15.82
C GLU A 425 -6.36 21.14 -16.04
N VAL A 426 -5.49 20.96 -17.02
CA VAL A 426 -4.51 21.98 -17.46
C VAL A 426 -4.63 22.14 -18.97
N ILE A 427 -4.82 23.38 -19.44
CA ILE A 427 -4.84 23.73 -20.88
C ILE A 427 -3.77 24.78 -21.13
N VAL A 428 -2.83 24.45 -22.02
CA VAL A 428 -1.68 25.29 -22.37
C VAL A 428 -1.44 25.31 -23.87
N THR A 429 -0.87 26.38 -24.39
CA THR A 429 -0.28 26.40 -25.74
C THR A 429 1.23 26.43 -25.59
N LEU A 430 1.91 25.33 -25.94
CA LEU A 430 3.36 25.23 -25.93
C LEU A 430 3.95 25.90 -27.18
N THR A 431 4.96 26.75 -27.01
CA THR A 431 5.75 27.34 -28.10
C THR A 431 7.19 26.85 -27.97
N GLY A 432 7.51 25.80 -28.71
CA GLY A 432 8.82 25.14 -28.69
C GLY A 432 9.93 25.91 -29.41
N SER A 433 11.11 25.30 -29.36
CA SER A 433 12.36 25.80 -29.94
C SER A 433 12.37 25.70 -31.47
N GLU A 434 13.18 26.54 -32.15
CA GLU A 434 13.34 26.46 -33.60
C GLU A 434 14.06 25.16 -33.98
N GLY A 435 13.32 24.23 -34.61
CA GLY A 435 13.79 22.86 -34.88
C GLY A 435 13.44 21.83 -33.80
N GLY A 436 12.71 22.21 -32.74
CA GLY A 436 12.21 21.33 -31.70
C GLY A 436 11.06 20.42 -32.13
N GLY A 437 10.82 19.35 -31.36
CA GLY A 437 9.90 18.27 -31.71
C GLY A 437 8.42 18.65 -31.92
N LEU A 438 7.96 19.79 -31.40
CA LEU A 438 6.57 20.26 -31.61
C LEU A 438 6.32 20.84 -33.01
N GLY A 439 7.36 21.35 -33.69
CA GLY A 439 7.25 21.96 -35.03
C GLY A 439 6.43 23.26 -35.14
N GLY A 440 5.75 23.70 -34.07
CA GLY A 440 5.01 24.96 -34.00
C GLY A 440 4.19 25.12 -32.72
N PRO A 441 3.46 26.24 -32.55
CA PRO A 441 2.61 26.48 -31.39
C PRO A 441 1.53 25.40 -31.25
N THR A 442 1.58 24.64 -30.16
CA THR A 442 0.82 23.39 -29.98
C THR A 442 -0.08 23.49 -28.75
N LYS A 443 -1.40 23.48 -28.95
CA LYS A 443 -2.39 23.59 -27.86
C LYS A 443 -2.77 22.23 -27.30
N LEU A 444 -2.54 22.03 -26.00
CA LEU A 444 -2.72 20.75 -25.32
C LEU A 444 -3.68 20.88 -24.13
N ALA A 445 -4.48 19.85 -23.92
CA ALA A 445 -5.26 19.63 -22.71
C ALA A 445 -4.76 18.39 -21.97
N LEU A 446 -4.34 18.55 -20.72
CA LEU A 446 -4.12 17.50 -19.74
C LEU A 446 -5.38 17.40 -18.87
N ILE A 447 -6.06 16.25 -18.88
CA ILE A 447 -7.35 16.03 -18.21
C ILE A 447 -7.19 14.90 -17.19
N HIS A 448 -7.38 15.17 -15.91
CA HIS A 448 -7.36 14.17 -14.85
C HIS A 448 -8.62 13.30 -14.90
N THR A 449 -8.48 11.97 -14.82
CA THR A 449 -9.61 11.04 -15.00
C THR A 449 -10.54 10.96 -13.78
N GLY A 450 -10.12 11.49 -12.62
CA GLY A 450 -11.01 11.76 -11.50
C GLY A 450 -11.48 10.55 -10.68
N ARG A 451 -10.80 9.40 -10.78
CA ARG A 451 -11.18 8.15 -10.08
C ARG A 451 -10.25 7.82 -8.92
N GLY A 452 -10.64 8.24 -7.72
CA GLY A 452 -9.99 7.92 -6.44
C GLY A 452 -10.17 9.04 -5.41
N ARG A 453 -10.09 8.71 -4.11
CA ARG A 453 -9.91 9.67 -3.00
C ARG A 453 -8.50 9.54 -2.40
N ASP A 454 -7.55 9.18 -3.27
CA ASP A 454 -6.40 8.35 -2.92
C ASP A 454 -5.14 8.78 -3.69
N LYS A 455 -3.96 8.71 -3.06
CA LYS A 455 -2.69 9.22 -3.60
C LYS A 455 -2.13 8.57 -4.87
N ASP A 456 -2.75 7.49 -5.36
CA ASP A 456 -2.43 6.88 -6.67
C ASP A 456 -3.55 7.10 -7.71
N GLY A 457 -4.76 7.46 -7.28
CA GLY A 457 -5.84 7.90 -8.17
C GLY A 457 -5.61 9.32 -8.69
N GLU A 458 -4.98 10.17 -7.87
CA GLU A 458 -4.58 11.56 -8.18
C GLU A 458 -3.56 11.71 -9.34
N LYS A 459 -3.04 10.60 -9.88
CA LYS A 459 -1.95 10.58 -10.86
C LYS A 459 -2.37 10.21 -12.29
N GLN A 460 -3.63 9.84 -12.53
CA GLN A 460 -4.08 9.38 -13.84
C GLN A 460 -4.66 10.52 -14.68
N TRP A 461 -3.95 10.89 -15.74
CA TRP A 461 -4.34 11.95 -16.66
C TRP A 461 -4.41 11.42 -18.10
N LEU A 462 -5.06 12.19 -18.97
CA LEU A 462 -5.05 12.01 -20.41
C LEU A 462 -4.49 13.28 -21.05
N ILE A 463 -3.63 13.13 -22.07
CA ILE A 463 -3.19 14.24 -22.91
C ILE A 463 -3.92 14.20 -24.26
N HIS A 464 -4.41 15.36 -24.68
CA HIS A 464 -5.19 15.58 -25.89
C HIS A 464 -4.68 16.81 -26.64
N LEU A 465 -4.48 16.68 -27.96
CA LEU A 465 -4.16 17.80 -28.85
C LEU A 465 -5.45 18.53 -29.21
N MET A 466 -5.55 19.82 -28.87
CA MET A 466 -6.72 20.65 -29.19
C MET A 466 -6.59 21.26 -30.58
N ASP A 467 -7.71 21.38 -31.30
CA ASP A 467 -7.78 22.19 -32.51
C ASP A 467 -7.50 23.68 -32.20
N PRO A 468 -6.74 24.39 -33.05
CA PRO A 468 -6.27 25.74 -32.78
C PRO A 468 -7.32 26.83 -33.06
N GLU A 469 -8.54 26.69 -32.56
CA GLU A 469 -9.44 27.82 -32.23
C GLU A 469 -10.68 27.37 -31.43
N HIS A 470 -10.90 27.99 -30.27
CA HIS A 470 -12.20 28.22 -29.60
C HIS A 470 -11.93 28.89 -28.23
N ALA A 471 -11.69 30.20 -28.24
CA ALA A 471 -11.44 30.99 -27.04
C ALA A 471 -12.19 32.33 -27.12
N GLY A 472 -13.36 32.40 -26.50
CA GLY A 472 -14.20 33.60 -26.50
C GLY A 472 -15.56 33.32 -25.86
N GLY A 473 -15.85 33.97 -24.74
CA GLY A 473 -17.13 33.83 -24.03
C GLY A 473 -17.78 35.19 -23.73
N ARG A 474 -19.02 35.13 -23.23
CA ARG A 474 -19.96 36.24 -22.88
C ARG A 474 -20.82 36.74 -24.07
N PRO A 475 -21.97 37.40 -23.82
CA PRO A 475 -22.80 37.46 -22.59
C PRO A 475 -24.28 37.04 -22.84
N ARG A 476 -25.12 37.11 -21.80
CA ARG A 476 -26.60 37.10 -21.96
C ARG A 476 -27.10 38.46 -22.46
N HIS A 477 -27.91 38.49 -23.53
CA HIS A 477 -29.09 39.35 -23.65
C HIS A 477 -30.06 38.78 -24.72
N ALA A 478 -31.24 39.39 -24.87
CA ALA A 478 -32.41 38.84 -25.59
C ALA A 478 -32.75 39.67 -26.87
N PRO A 479 -33.86 39.45 -27.62
CA PRO A 479 -33.71 39.14 -29.05
C PRO A 479 -34.27 40.15 -30.06
N THR A 480 -33.52 40.34 -31.15
CA THR A 480 -33.92 40.88 -32.48
C THR A 480 -32.98 40.27 -33.54
N GLY A 481 -33.31 40.19 -34.83
CA GLY A 481 -34.58 40.42 -35.51
C GLY A 481 -34.45 40.52 -37.05
N ALA A 482 -35.02 39.54 -37.78
CA ALA A 482 -35.33 39.53 -39.23
C ALA A 482 -34.18 39.43 -40.27
N ALA A 483 -34.62 39.07 -41.50
CA ALA A 483 -33.96 39.17 -42.83
C ALA A 483 -32.78 38.23 -43.21
N GLU A 484 -33.12 37.13 -43.91
CA GLU A 484 -32.83 36.89 -45.36
C GLU A 484 -31.67 37.66 -46.05
N PRO A 485 -30.90 37.00 -46.96
CA PRO A 485 -31.47 36.61 -48.26
C PRO A 485 -31.06 35.27 -48.89
N SER A 486 -31.97 34.78 -49.74
CA SER A 486 -31.74 33.98 -50.96
C SER A 486 -32.11 34.89 -52.17
N PRO A 487 -31.97 34.52 -53.48
CA PRO A 487 -31.78 33.19 -54.08
C PRO A 487 -30.55 33.19 -55.07
N GLU A 488 -30.35 32.44 -56.17
CA GLU A 488 -31.22 31.87 -57.22
C GLU A 488 -30.71 30.57 -57.90
N ARG A 489 -31.50 30.14 -58.89
CA ARG A 489 -31.35 29.07 -59.91
C ARG A 489 -30.03 29.17 -60.73
N GLY A 490 -29.60 28.19 -61.52
CA GLY A 490 -30.15 26.87 -61.93
C GLY A 490 -28.99 25.96 -62.42
N GLU A 491 -29.14 24.89 -63.21
CA GLU A 491 -30.29 24.27 -63.90
C GLU A 491 -30.20 22.71 -63.83
N ALA A 492 -31.10 21.99 -64.52
CA ALA A 492 -31.25 20.53 -64.41
C ALA A 492 -30.47 19.72 -65.47
N GLY A 493 -30.08 18.49 -65.10
CA GLY A 493 -29.64 17.43 -66.01
C GLY A 493 -30.15 16.08 -65.55
N ALA A 494 -30.90 15.37 -66.40
CA ALA A 494 -31.59 14.12 -66.04
C ALA A 494 -30.88 12.87 -66.59
N GLY A 495 -30.77 11.83 -65.77
CA GLY A 495 -30.24 10.52 -66.13
C GLY A 495 -30.32 9.55 -64.95
N GLY A 496 -31.37 8.73 -64.92
CA GLY A 496 -31.71 7.94 -63.73
C GLY A 496 -31.19 6.50 -63.71
N THR A 497 -31.11 5.92 -62.51
CA THR A 497 -31.17 4.47 -62.28
C THR A 497 -31.77 4.24 -60.89
N ALA A 498 -32.60 3.20 -60.72
CA ALA A 498 -33.48 3.07 -59.56
C ALA A 498 -33.02 1.99 -58.56
N PRO A 499 -33.23 2.20 -57.23
CA PRO A 499 -33.25 1.14 -56.23
C PRO A 499 -34.67 0.61 -55.94
N ALA A 500 -34.75 -0.45 -55.14
CA ALA A 500 -35.96 -1.27 -54.87
C ALA A 500 -36.92 -0.65 -53.81
N PRO A 501 -38.16 -1.17 -53.64
CA PRO A 501 -39.25 -0.44 -52.97
C PRO A 501 -39.28 -0.55 -51.43
N GLU A 502 -39.88 0.45 -50.79
CA GLU A 502 -40.25 0.42 -49.36
C GLU A 502 -41.40 -0.58 -49.08
N PRO A 503 -41.37 -1.32 -47.95
CA PRO A 503 -42.55 -1.93 -47.38
C PRO A 503 -43.42 -0.88 -46.65
N ALA A 504 -44.75 -1.06 -46.70
CA ALA A 504 -45.72 -0.05 -46.29
C ALA A 504 -45.72 0.27 -44.78
N ARG A 505 -46.12 1.51 -44.46
CA ARG A 505 -46.42 1.97 -43.09
C ARG A 505 -47.54 1.15 -42.44
N THR A 506 -47.22 0.39 -41.39
CA THR A 506 -48.22 -0.11 -40.43
C THR A 506 -48.45 0.91 -39.31
N ALA A 507 -49.68 0.91 -38.76
CA ALA A 507 -50.09 1.79 -37.66
C ALA A 507 -49.39 1.41 -36.33
N PRO A 508 -49.24 2.35 -35.36
CA PRO A 508 -48.47 2.11 -34.13
C PRO A 508 -49.11 1.02 -33.27
N THR A 509 -48.36 -0.04 -33.01
CA THR A 509 -48.83 -1.23 -32.29
C THR A 509 -48.25 -1.27 -30.88
N ALA A 510 -49.00 -0.74 -29.91
CA ALA A 510 -48.69 -0.70 -28.47
C ALA A 510 -47.42 0.11 -28.06
N PRO A 511 -47.29 0.51 -26.78
CA PRO A 511 -46.00 0.92 -26.23
C PRO A 511 -45.07 -0.28 -26.12
N ASP A 512 -43.84 -0.14 -26.62
CA ASP A 512 -42.78 -1.15 -26.47
C ASP A 512 -42.53 -1.38 -24.96
N PRO A 513 -42.54 -2.62 -24.44
CA PRO A 513 -42.51 -2.86 -23.01
C PRO A 513 -41.16 -2.44 -22.40
N SER A 514 -41.22 -1.84 -21.21
CA SER A 514 -40.01 -1.64 -20.40
C SER A 514 -39.34 -2.99 -20.11
N PRO A 515 -37.99 -3.05 -20.12
CA PRO A 515 -37.26 -4.31 -20.02
C PRO A 515 -37.58 -5.03 -18.70
N ASP A 516 -38.11 -6.25 -18.78
CA ASP A 516 -38.41 -7.06 -17.58
C ASP A 516 -37.10 -7.34 -16.82
N PRO A 517 -36.93 -6.85 -15.58
CA PRO A 517 -35.72 -7.06 -14.80
C PRO A 517 -35.38 -8.54 -14.58
N ALA A 518 -36.34 -9.46 -14.66
CA ALA A 518 -36.12 -10.89 -14.48
C ALA A 518 -35.30 -11.54 -15.61
N GLU A 519 -35.28 -10.96 -16.82
CA GLU A 519 -34.52 -11.52 -17.95
C GLU A 519 -33.00 -11.25 -17.89
N TYR A 520 -32.56 -10.28 -17.08
CA TYR A 520 -31.20 -9.75 -17.13
C TYR A 520 -30.37 -10.19 -15.93
N ARG A 521 -29.62 -11.29 -16.11
CA ARG A 521 -28.65 -11.83 -15.15
C ARG A 521 -27.24 -11.75 -15.73
N PRO A 522 -26.20 -11.47 -14.94
CA PRO A 522 -24.83 -11.35 -15.45
C PRO A 522 -24.33 -12.58 -16.21
N MET A 523 -23.77 -12.35 -17.40
CA MET A 523 -22.93 -13.34 -18.07
C MET A 523 -21.61 -13.51 -17.30
N MET A 524 -21.19 -14.76 -17.10
CA MET A 524 -20.08 -15.12 -16.22
C MET A 524 -18.82 -15.49 -17.01
N ALA A 525 -17.68 -14.94 -16.62
CA ALA A 525 -16.39 -15.29 -17.21
C ALA A 525 -15.87 -16.65 -16.74
N THR A 526 -14.97 -17.25 -17.52
CA THR A 526 -14.17 -18.44 -17.14
C THR A 526 -12.77 -17.98 -16.72
N ALA A 527 -12.13 -18.68 -15.77
CA ALA A 527 -10.71 -18.46 -15.47
C ALA A 527 -9.84 -18.98 -16.64
N GLY A 528 -8.67 -18.38 -16.87
CA GLY A 528 -7.78 -18.79 -17.94
C GLY A 528 -6.43 -18.09 -17.93
N THR A 529 -5.67 -18.35 -18.98
CA THR A 529 -4.27 -17.92 -19.16
C THR A 529 -4.09 -17.24 -20.52
N GLU A 530 -2.98 -16.55 -20.75
CA GLU A 530 -2.68 -15.95 -22.07
C GLU A 530 -2.76 -16.95 -23.24
N PRO A 531 -2.27 -18.21 -23.13
CA PRO A 531 -2.52 -19.26 -24.13
C PRO A 531 -3.98 -19.51 -24.52
N ASP A 532 -4.96 -19.28 -23.64
CA ASP A 532 -6.40 -19.47 -23.93
C ASP A 532 -6.95 -18.45 -24.94
N LEU A 533 -6.22 -17.36 -25.20
CA LEU A 533 -6.66 -16.24 -26.06
C LEU A 533 -6.37 -16.46 -27.55
N ARG A 534 -5.64 -17.52 -27.91
CA ARG A 534 -5.16 -17.74 -29.28
C ARG A 534 -6.32 -17.98 -30.26
N GLY A 535 -6.22 -17.37 -31.45
CA GLY A 535 -7.17 -17.62 -32.55
C GLY A 535 -8.52 -16.89 -32.43
N SER A 536 -8.59 -15.75 -31.73
CA SER A 536 -9.78 -14.88 -31.69
C SER A 536 -9.37 -13.43 -31.42
N THR A 537 -10.24 -12.48 -31.76
CA THR A 537 -10.05 -11.06 -31.45
C THR A 537 -10.64 -10.73 -30.09
N TRP A 538 -9.84 -10.11 -29.21
CA TRP A 538 -10.22 -9.76 -27.84
C TRP A 538 -10.05 -8.26 -27.63
N GLN A 539 -10.96 -7.65 -26.86
CA GLN A 539 -10.70 -6.41 -26.14
C GLN A 539 -10.23 -6.78 -24.73
N PHE A 540 -9.33 -5.97 -24.16
CA PHE A 540 -8.92 -6.10 -22.76
C PHE A 540 -9.52 -4.96 -21.94
N GLU A 541 -9.80 -5.23 -20.67
CA GLU A 541 -10.21 -4.26 -19.67
C GLU A 541 -9.52 -4.63 -18.34
N LEU A 542 -9.42 -3.70 -17.39
CA LEU A 542 -8.99 -4.06 -16.04
C LEU A 542 -9.97 -5.07 -15.43
N LYS A 543 -9.47 -6.04 -14.66
CA LYS A 543 -10.34 -6.79 -13.75
C LYS A 543 -10.54 -5.95 -12.50
N TRP A 544 -11.79 -5.52 -12.31
CA TRP A 544 -12.28 -4.88 -11.10
C TRP A 544 -12.48 -5.93 -9.98
N ASP A 545 -12.26 -5.51 -8.74
CA ASP A 545 -12.44 -6.28 -7.51
C ASP A 545 -13.67 -5.71 -6.78
N GLY A 546 -14.87 -6.10 -7.24
CA GLY A 546 -16.13 -5.49 -6.81
C GLY A 546 -17.33 -6.42 -6.93
N VAL A 547 -18.53 -5.86 -6.83
CA VAL A 547 -19.80 -6.62 -6.88
C VAL A 547 -20.63 -6.29 -8.10
N ARG A 548 -21.08 -7.35 -8.78
CA ARG A 548 -21.73 -7.25 -10.08
C ARG A 548 -23.11 -6.59 -9.98
N ALA A 549 -23.37 -5.65 -10.88
CA ALA A 549 -24.56 -4.83 -10.92
C ALA A 549 -25.16 -4.76 -12.33
N ILE A 550 -26.38 -5.29 -12.49
CA ILE A 550 -27.23 -5.02 -13.66
C ILE A 550 -28.09 -3.80 -13.30
N LEU A 551 -28.00 -2.74 -14.09
CA LEU A 551 -28.87 -1.58 -13.95
C LEU A 551 -30.01 -1.71 -14.94
N VAL A 552 -31.25 -1.76 -14.43
CA VAL A 552 -32.48 -1.83 -15.24
C VAL A 552 -33.26 -0.55 -15.02
N ALA A 553 -33.39 0.25 -16.08
CA ALA A 553 -34.07 1.54 -16.04
C ALA A 553 -35.35 1.54 -16.86
N ASP A 554 -36.40 2.12 -16.28
CA ASP A 554 -37.55 2.61 -17.01
C ASP A 554 -37.50 4.15 -17.09
N ARG A 555 -38.59 4.79 -17.51
CA ARG A 555 -38.65 6.26 -17.63
C ARG A 555 -38.68 6.97 -16.27
N GLU A 556 -39.20 6.32 -15.23
CA GLU A 556 -39.37 6.91 -13.88
C GLU A 556 -38.16 6.64 -12.98
N LYS A 557 -37.60 5.42 -13.02
CA LYS A 557 -36.66 4.92 -12.02
C LYS A 557 -35.61 3.99 -12.61
N ILE A 558 -34.50 3.87 -11.87
CA ILE A 558 -33.40 2.95 -12.13
C ILE A 558 -33.34 1.97 -10.97
N ARG A 559 -33.25 0.68 -11.27
CA ARG A 559 -33.07 -0.40 -10.29
C ARG A 559 -31.69 -1.02 -10.47
N ILE A 560 -31.01 -1.32 -9.38
CA ILE A 560 -29.77 -2.08 -9.37
C ILE A 560 -30.08 -3.49 -8.91
N LEU A 561 -29.87 -4.48 -9.77
CA LEU A 561 -29.91 -5.89 -9.41
C LEU A 561 -28.49 -6.39 -9.17
N SER A 562 -28.28 -7.12 -8.08
CA SER A 562 -27.04 -7.86 -7.87
C SER A 562 -26.96 -9.08 -8.80
N ARG A 563 -25.80 -9.75 -8.78
CA ARG A 563 -25.56 -11.04 -9.47
C ARG A 563 -26.72 -12.05 -9.42
N ASN A 564 -27.39 -12.14 -8.27
CA ASN A 564 -28.45 -13.12 -8.03
C ASN A 564 -29.87 -12.54 -8.21
N GLY A 565 -30.01 -11.38 -8.87
CA GLY A 565 -31.29 -10.73 -9.15
C GLY A 565 -31.88 -9.96 -7.96
N ASN A 566 -31.17 -9.89 -6.83
CA ASN A 566 -31.63 -9.16 -5.65
C ASN A 566 -31.54 -7.65 -5.87
N ASP A 567 -32.62 -6.92 -5.58
CA ASP A 567 -32.65 -5.46 -5.67
C ASP A 567 -31.80 -4.81 -4.56
N VAL A 568 -30.70 -4.18 -4.95
CA VAL A 568 -29.75 -3.49 -4.06
C VAL A 568 -29.80 -1.96 -4.25
N THR A 569 -30.83 -1.43 -4.90
CA THR A 569 -31.00 0.01 -5.18
C THR A 569 -30.91 0.86 -3.91
N LYS A 570 -31.52 0.38 -2.82
CA LYS A 570 -31.50 1.06 -1.50
C LYS A 570 -30.12 1.09 -0.84
N THR A 571 -29.20 0.24 -1.27
CA THR A 571 -27.82 0.13 -0.75
C THR A 571 -26.87 1.13 -1.44
N TYR A 572 -27.18 1.52 -2.67
CA TYR A 572 -26.36 2.42 -3.50
C TYR A 572 -27.20 3.52 -4.20
N PRO A 573 -28.02 4.30 -3.46
CA PRO A 573 -28.91 5.30 -4.06
C PRO A 573 -28.17 6.38 -4.88
N GLU A 574 -26.89 6.62 -4.60
CA GLU A 574 -26.02 7.53 -5.36
C GLU A 574 -25.69 7.09 -6.80
N LEU A 575 -25.97 5.83 -7.15
CA LEU A 575 -25.81 5.31 -8.52
C LEU A 575 -27.11 5.40 -9.34
N THR A 576 -28.24 5.70 -8.71
CA THR A 576 -29.58 5.74 -9.33
C THR A 576 -30.20 7.14 -9.42
N ASP A 577 -29.41 8.20 -9.19
CA ASP A 577 -29.87 9.58 -9.41
C ASP A 577 -30.19 9.80 -10.90
N ARG A 578 -31.47 10.05 -11.21
CA ARG A 578 -31.96 10.12 -12.60
C ARG A 578 -31.27 11.23 -13.40
N ALA A 579 -30.76 12.28 -12.75
CA ALA A 579 -30.05 13.38 -13.41
C ALA A 579 -28.72 12.96 -14.07
N CYS A 580 -28.19 11.79 -13.72
CA CYS A 580 -26.94 11.25 -14.26
C CYS A 580 -27.12 10.24 -15.40
N TRP A 581 -28.36 9.98 -15.85
CA TRP A 581 -28.66 8.92 -16.82
C TRP A 581 -29.66 9.35 -17.90
N PRO A 582 -29.55 8.87 -19.15
CA PRO A 582 -30.49 9.20 -20.23
C PRO A 582 -31.95 8.80 -19.91
N GLU A 583 -32.93 9.60 -20.34
CA GLU A 583 -34.36 9.43 -19.98
C GLU A 583 -35.02 8.17 -20.56
N GLN A 584 -34.47 7.59 -21.64
CA GLN A 584 -35.00 6.35 -22.21
C GLN A 584 -34.87 5.15 -21.24
N PRO A 585 -35.67 4.08 -21.42
CA PRO A 585 -35.42 2.79 -20.78
C PRO A 585 -34.12 2.17 -21.30
N PHE A 586 -33.31 1.61 -20.40
CA PHE A 586 -32.04 0.95 -20.74
C PHE A 586 -31.76 -0.23 -19.79
N VAL A 587 -30.88 -1.14 -20.22
CA VAL A 587 -30.22 -2.10 -19.33
C VAL A 587 -28.72 -2.09 -19.57
N ALA A 588 -27.95 -1.85 -18.51
CA ALA A 588 -26.48 -1.83 -18.54
C ALA A 588 -25.89 -2.86 -17.55
N ASP A 589 -24.73 -3.40 -17.89
CA ASP A 589 -23.97 -4.33 -17.05
C ASP A 589 -22.67 -3.65 -16.59
N GLY A 590 -22.44 -3.69 -15.28
CA GLY A 590 -21.30 -3.04 -14.64
C GLY A 590 -20.94 -3.67 -13.31
N GLU A 591 -19.91 -3.14 -12.66
CA GLU A 591 -19.42 -3.63 -11.36
C GLU A 591 -19.24 -2.46 -10.39
N ILE A 592 -19.74 -2.61 -9.17
CA ILE A 592 -19.63 -1.61 -8.11
C ILE A 592 -18.36 -1.93 -7.33
N ILE A 593 -17.40 -1.02 -7.34
CA ILE A 593 -16.18 -1.08 -6.53
C ILE A 593 -16.26 -0.08 -5.38
N ALA A 594 -15.57 -0.37 -4.27
CA ALA A 594 -15.06 0.69 -3.39
C ALA A 594 -13.60 0.95 -3.78
N VAL A 595 -13.14 2.18 -3.64
CA VAL A 595 -11.72 2.56 -3.83
C VAL A 595 -11.14 2.85 -2.45
N GLY A 596 -9.92 2.39 -2.20
CA GLY A 596 -9.29 2.33 -0.87
C GLY A 596 -8.79 3.67 -0.29
N PRO A 597 -7.52 3.69 0.17
CA PRO A 597 -6.72 4.91 0.28
C PRO A 597 -5.52 4.97 -0.69
N GLY A 598 -5.33 3.95 -1.54
CA GLY A 598 -4.19 3.73 -2.45
C GLY A 598 -4.53 3.60 -3.94
N GLY A 599 -5.64 4.18 -4.39
CA GLY A 599 -6.06 4.32 -5.80
C GLY A 599 -6.70 3.08 -6.41
N ARG A 600 -6.73 1.99 -5.64
CA ARG A 600 -7.07 0.64 -6.11
C ARG A 600 -8.47 0.24 -5.63
N PRO A 601 -9.20 -0.59 -6.40
CA PRO A 601 -10.37 -1.28 -5.90
C PRO A 601 -10.05 -2.10 -4.64
N ASP A 602 -10.94 -2.09 -3.67
CA ASP A 602 -10.82 -2.85 -2.42
C ASP A 602 -12.16 -3.53 -2.08
N PHE A 603 -12.26 -4.83 -2.35
CA PHE A 603 -13.45 -5.62 -2.00
C PHE A 603 -13.68 -5.71 -0.47
N GLY A 604 -12.60 -5.73 0.33
CA GLY A 604 -12.68 -5.78 1.79
C GLY A 604 -13.37 -4.55 2.37
N LEU A 605 -13.01 -3.37 1.86
CA LEU A 605 -13.68 -2.09 2.16
C LEU A 605 -15.13 -2.07 1.65
N LEU A 606 -15.38 -2.58 0.44
CA LEU A 606 -16.72 -2.65 -0.16
C LEU A 606 -17.71 -3.47 0.68
N GLN A 607 -17.26 -4.50 1.41
CA GLN A 607 -18.11 -5.25 2.35
C GLN A 607 -18.88 -4.32 3.31
N GLY A 608 -18.27 -3.21 3.74
CA GLY A 608 -18.87 -2.23 4.64
C GLY A 608 -20.10 -1.50 4.08
N ARG A 609 -20.36 -1.59 2.78
CA ARG A 609 -21.61 -1.15 2.12
C ARG A 609 -22.67 -2.23 2.03
N MET A 610 -22.27 -3.50 1.98
CA MET A 610 -23.15 -4.61 1.61
C MET A 610 -24.24 -4.85 2.68
N LYS A 611 -25.41 -5.33 2.24
CA LYS A 611 -26.59 -5.61 3.08
C LYS A 611 -27.19 -4.39 3.82
N LEU A 612 -26.63 -3.18 3.69
CA LEU A 612 -27.22 -1.98 4.29
C LEU A 612 -28.51 -1.57 3.56
N THR A 613 -29.60 -1.42 4.33
CA THR A 613 -30.94 -1.10 3.80
C THR A 613 -31.68 0.01 4.55
N ARG A 614 -31.19 0.44 5.74
CA ARG A 614 -31.76 1.60 6.46
C ARG A 614 -31.11 2.88 5.94
N ALA A 615 -31.90 3.91 5.66
CA ALA A 615 -31.42 5.16 5.07
C ALA A 615 -30.31 5.84 5.88
N ALA A 616 -30.38 5.83 7.21
CA ALA A 616 -29.36 6.41 8.09
C ALA A 616 -28.02 5.64 8.02
N ASP A 617 -28.08 4.31 8.03
CA ASP A 617 -26.88 3.45 7.93
C ASP A 617 -26.21 3.62 6.56
N VAL A 618 -27.01 3.63 5.49
CA VAL A 618 -26.54 3.85 4.10
C VAL A 618 -25.95 5.25 3.92
N ALA A 619 -26.59 6.30 4.44
CA ALA A 619 -26.08 7.67 4.36
C ALA A 619 -24.73 7.84 5.08
N LYS A 620 -24.59 7.25 6.28
CA LYS A 620 -23.33 7.23 7.02
C LYS A 620 -22.24 6.47 6.25
N ALA A 621 -22.60 5.31 5.68
CA ALA A 621 -21.67 4.48 4.90
C ALA A 621 -21.27 5.15 3.56
N ARG A 622 -22.13 5.97 2.93
CA ARG A 622 -21.82 6.71 1.70
C ARG A 622 -20.75 7.79 1.90
N THR A 623 -20.71 8.45 3.05
CA THR A 623 -19.64 9.41 3.35
C THR A 623 -18.31 8.70 3.58
N ALA A 624 -18.32 7.65 4.41
CA ALA A 624 -17.13 6.92 4.84
C ALA A 624 -16.55 5.98 3.77
N ILE A 625 -17.40 5.33 2.98
CA ILE A 625 -17.04 4.36 1.95
C ILE A 625 -17.66 4.83 0.62
N PRO A 626 -16.91 5.60 -0.20
CA PRO A 626 -17.33 5.91 -1.55
C PRO A 626 -17.39 4.61 -2.37
N VAL A 627 -18.36 4.54 -3.26
CA VAL A 627 -18.41 3.50 -4.30
C VAL A 627 -18.41 4.14 -5.67
N GLN A 628 -17.95 3.40 -6.66
CA GLN A 628 -18.05 3.78 -8.07
C GLN A 628 -18.54 2.62 -8.91
N LEU A 629 -19.38 2.93 -9.90
CA LEU A 629 -19.86 1.96 -10.89
C LEU A 629 -18.96 1.97 -12.13
N MET A 630 -18.44 0.80 -12.47
CA MET A 630 -17.66 0.51 -13.67
C MET A 630 -18.59 -0.09 -14.74
N LEU A 631 -19.07 0.70 -15.70
CA LEU A 631 -19.91 0.18 -16.80
C LEU A 631 -19.08 -0.45 -17.92
N PHE A 632 -19.49 -1.61 -18.44
CA PHE A 632 -18.73 -2.26 -19.54
C PHE A 632 -19.55 -2.99 -20.60
N ASP A 633 -20.86 -3.16 -20.43
CA ASP A 633 -21.74 -3.66 -21.49
C ASP A 633 -23.10 -2.96 -21.45
N LEU A 634 -23.77 -2.86 -22.61
CA LEU A 634 -25.11 -2.31 -22.76
C LEU A 634 -26.00 -3.36 -23.41
N LEU A 635 -27.01 -3.80 -22.67
CA LEU A 635 -27.84 -4.97 -23.00
C LEU A 635 -29.17 -4.58 -23.65
N PHE A 636 -29.68 -3.39 -23.33
CA PHE A 636 -30.92 -2.83 -23.90
C PHE A 636 -30.83 -1.29 -23.94
N ASP A 637 -31.34 -0.66 -24.99
CA ASP A 637 -31.42 0.81 -25.13
C ASP A 637 -32.61 1.18 -26.04
N ASP A 638 -33.57 1.93 -25.50
CA ASP A 638 -34.78 2.45 -26.18
C ASP A 638 -35.44 1.47 -27.18
N GLY A 639 -36.09 0.42 -26.64
CA GLY A 639 -36.80 -0.63 -27.39
C GLY A 639 -35.90 -1.73 -27.95
N LYS A 640 -34.57 -1.56 -27.98
CA LYS A 640 -33.66 -2.48 -28.68
C LYS A 640 -32.90 -3.38 -27.71
N ASP A 641 -33.23 -4.67 -27.71
CA ASP A 641 -32.39 -5.72 -27.11
C ASP A 641 -31.08 -5.87 -27.89
N LEU A 642 -29.98 -5.49 -27.23
CA LEU A 642 -28.63 -5.53 -27.79
C LEU A 642 -27.92 -6.87 -27.53
N ARG A 643 -28.43 -7.74 -26.64
CA ARG A 643 -27.75 -8.99 -26.19
C ARG A 643 -27.31 -9.89 -27.35
N ARG A 644 -28.08 -9.89 -28.46
CA ARG A 644 -27.82 -10.68 -29.68
C ARG A 644 -26.75 -10.08 -30.62
N GLN A 645 -26.36 -8.82 -30.42
CA GLN A 645 -25.31 -8.16 -31.21
C GLN A 645 -23.90 -8.54 -30.73
N PRO A 646 -22.85 -8.38 -31.56
CA PRO A 646 -21.46 -8.53 -31.13
C PRO A 646 -21.06 -7.53 -30.03
N LEU A 647 -20.13 -7.90 -29.16
CA LEU A 647 -19.64 -7.05 -28.07
C LEU A 647 -19.11 -5.71 -28.58
N SER A 648 -18.40 -5.68 -29.71
CA SER A 648 -17.92 -4.41 -30.31
C SER A 648 -19.05 -3.42 -30.63
N THR A 649 -20.22 -3.93 -31.06
CA THR A 649 -21.40 -3.10 -31.33
C THR A 649 -22.04 -2.59 -30.04
N ARG A 650 -22.17 -3.47 -29.02
CA ARG A 650 -22.71 -3.08 -27.70
C ARG A 650 -21.80 -2.09 -26.98
N ARG A 651 -20.49 -2.28 -27.08
CA ARG A 651 -19.46 -1.43 -26.48
C ARG A 651 -19.45 -0.02 -27.08
N ARG A 652 -19.44 0.10 -28.42
CA ARG A 652 -19.58 1.43 -29.06
C ARG A 652 -20.89 2.11 -28.66
N ARG A 653 -22.00 1.36 -28.57
CA ARG A 653 -23.28 1.94 -28.14
C ARG A 653 -23.27 2.37 -26.67
N LEU A 654 -22.55 1.66 -25.79
CA LEU A 654 -22.31 2.09 -24.41
C LEU A 654 -21.52 3.41 -24.34
N GLU A 655 -20.54 3.60 -25.21
CA GLU A 655 -19.74 4.82 -25.32
C GLU A 655 -20.55 6.00 -25.89
N GLU A 656 -21.46 5.76 -26.83
CA GLU A 656 -22.45 6.75 -27.31
C GLU A 656 -23.52 7.11 -26.26
N PHE A 657 -23.90 6.14 -25.42
CA PHE A 657 -24.92 6.26 -24.37
C PHE A 657 -24.39 7.01 -23.15
N PHE A 658 -23.14 6.75 -22.76
CA PHE A 658 -22.56 7.31 -21.55
C PHE A 658 -22.31 8.82 -21.66
N ARG A 659 -22.59 9.54 -20.57
CA ARG A 659 -22.31 10.96 -20.41
C ARG A 659 -21.62 11.18 -19.07
N PRO A 660 -20.39 11.74 -19.05
CA PRO A 660 -19.73 12.15 -17.81
C PRO A 660 -20.65 13.07 -16.99
N SER A 661 -20.78 12.78 -15.70
CA SER A 661 -21.70 13.47 -14.78
C SER A 661 -21.09 13.58 -13.39
N ALA A 662 -21.80 14.22 -12.46
CA ALA A 662 -21.37 14.33 -11.06
C ALA A 662 -21.62 13.04 -10.23
N CYS A 663 -22.28 12.03 -10.80
CA CYS A 663 -22.43 10.73 -10.13
C CYS A 663 -21.15 9.89 -10.24
N PRO A 664 -20.88 8.98 -9.29
CA PRO A 664 -19.74 8.08 -9.36
C PRO A 664 -20.05 6.89 -10.31
N VAL A 665 -20.20 7.20 -11.59
CA VAL A 665 -20.48 6.28 -12.70
C VAL A 665 -19.58 6.66 -13.86
N ASP A 666 -18.72 5.75 -14.31
CA ASP A 666 -17.88 5.95 -15.49
C ASP A 666 -17.44 4.59 -16.08
N LEU A 667 -17.05 4.57 -17.35
CA LEU A 667 -16.81 3.35 -18.12
C LEU A 667 -15.59 2.56 -17.62
N SER A 668 -15.64 1.24 -17.75
CA SER A 668 -14.43 0.40 -17.78
C SER A 668 -13.64 0.76 -19.04
N MET A 669 -12.35 1.04 -18.91
CA MET A 669 -11.49 1.41 -20.04
C MET A 669 -11.16 0.18 -20.89
N VAL A 670 -11.32 0.28 -22.22
CA VAL A 670 -10.78 -0.71 -23.15
C VAL A 670 -9.28 -0.44 -23.32
N LEU A 671 -8.49 -1.49 -23.18
CA LEU A 671 -7.04 -1.49 -23.22
C LEU A 671 -6.59 -2.17 -24.53
N GLU A 672 -5.86 -1.44 -25.37
CA GLU A 672 -5.44 -1.91 -26.70
C GLU A 672 -4.03 -2.52 -26.74
N GLU A 673 -3.32 -2.54 -25.60
CA GLU A 673 -1.95 -3.05 -25.51
C GLU A 673 -1.87 -4.59 -25.46
N PRO A 674 -0.71 -5.20 -25.82
CA PRO A 674 -0.48 -6.63 -25.66
C PRO A 674 -0.72 -7.13 -24.22
N VAL A 675 -1.45 -8.25 -24.10
CA VAL A 675 -1.94 -8.78 -22.81
C VAL A 675 -0.85 -9.05 -21.78
N GLY A 676 0.35 -9.48 -22.20
CA GLY A 676 1.49 -9.64 -21.29
C GLY A 676 1.91 -8.34 -20.61
N LEU A 677 1.96 -7.22 -21.35
CA LEU A 677 2.26 -5.90 -20.79
C LEU A 677 1.14 -5.44 -19.84
N LEU A 678 -0.11 -5.69 -20.19
CA LEU A 678 -1.25 -5.37 -19.31
C LEU A 678 -1.21 -6.16 -18.00
N LEU A 679 -0.81 -7.43 -18.04
CA LEU A 679 -0.62 -8.26 -16.84
C LEU A 679 0.59 -7.84 -16.01
N ASP A 680 1.67 -7.37 -16.64
CA ASP A 680 2.84 -6.85 -15.93
C ASP A 680 2.52 -5.52 -15.22
N SER A 681 1.92 -4.55 -15.92
CA SER A 681 1.52 -3.28 -15.30
C SER A 681 0.43 -3.46 -14.24
N ALA A 682 -0.53 -4.36 -14.44
CA ALA A 682 -1.49 -4.70 -13.40
C ALA A 682 -0.84 -5.35 -12.16
N ARG A 683 0.31 -6.04 -12.32
CA ARG A 683 1.09 -6.61 -11.19
C ARG A 683 1.88 -5.54 -10.45
N GLU A 684 2.53 -4.63 -11.17
CA GLU A 684 3.23 -3.46 -10.61
C GLU A 684 2.24 -2.56 -9.82
N LEU A 685 1.02 -2.40 -10.33
CA LEU A 685 -0.06 -1.64 -9.70
C LEU A 685 -0.90 -2.44 -8.69
N GLY A 686 -0.57 -3.71 -8.41
CA GLY A 686 -1.27 -4.55 -7.44
C GLY A 686 -2.79 -4.66 -7.67
N LEU A 687 -3.20 -4.80 -8.93
CA LEU A 687 -4.59 -5.01 -9.35
C LEU A 687 -4.89 -6.51 -9.44
N GLU A 688 -6.16 -6.91 -9.35
CA GLU A 688 -6.53 -8.34 -9.36
C GLU A 688 -6.19 -9.05 -10.69
N GLY A 689 -6.20 -8.32 -11.80
CA GLY A 689 -5.79 -8.84 -13.12
C GLY A 689 -6.44 -8.14 -14.30
N ILE A 690 -6.63 -8.89 -15.39
CA ILE A 690 -7.16 -8.40 -16.68
C ILE A 690 -8.39 -9.22 -17.11
N MET A 691 -9.40 -8.53 -17.64
CA MET A 691 -10.57 -9.12 -18.28
C MET A 691 -10.39 -9.12 -19.80
N ALA A 692 -10.23 -10.29 -20.40
CA ALA A 692 -10.27 -10.46 -21.84
C ALA A 692 -11.69 -10.79 -22.31
N LYS A 693 -12.21 -10.05 -23.28
CA LYS A 693 -13.56 -10.29 -23.84
C LYS A 693 -13.52 -10.37 -25.37
N ARG A 694 -14.08 -11.42 -25.95
CA ARG A 694 -14.15 -11.59 -27.41
C ARG A 694 -15.05 -10.54 -28.06
N THR A 695 -14.52 -9.78 -29.01
CA THR A 695 -15.23 -8.65 -29.64
C THR A 695 -16.42 -9.09 -30.50
N ASP A 696 -16.37 -10.31 -31.03
CA ASP A 696 -17.45 -10.94 -31.81
C ASP A 696 -18.57 -11.55 -30.94
N SER A 697 -18.41 -11.58 -29.60
CA SER A 697 -19.27 -12.39 -28.74
C SER A 697 -20.63 -11.75 -28.43
N ARG A 698 -21.68 -12.57 -28.45
CA ARG A 698 -23.02 -12.23 -27.92
C ARG A 698 -23.03 -12.27 -26.40
N TYR A 699 -23.98 -11.56 -25.79
CA TYR A 699 -24.24 -11.64 -24.36
C TYR A 699 -25.20 -12.79 -24.06
N VAL A 700 -24.87 -13.62 -23.06
CA VAL A 700 -25.67 -14.79 -22.68
C VAL A 700 -26.08 -14.68 -21.21
N SER A 701 -27.31 -14.22 -20.99
CA SER A 701 -27.85 -13.91 -19.66
C SER A 701 -27.72 -15.10 -18.69
N GLY A 702 -27.06 -14.87 -17.55
CA GLY A 702 -26.93 -15.85 -16.46
C GLY A 702 -26.08 -17.10 -16.75
N GLN A 703 -25.35 -17.18 -17.87
CA GLN A 703 -24.53 -18.35 -18.22
C GLN A 703 -23.02 -18.08 -18.10
N ARG A 704 -22.22 -19.13 -17.89
CA ARG A 704 -20.75 -19.04 -17.95
C ARG A 704 -20.27 -19.31 -19.38
N THR A 705 -19.38 -18.46 -19.88
CA THR A 705 -18.83 -18.58 -21.24
C THR A 705 -17.31 -18.56 -21.24
N ARG A 706 -16.71 -19.12 -22.30
CA ARG A 706 -15.29 -18.89 -22.65
C ARG A 706 -15.10 -17.70 -23.59
N THR A 707 -16.13 -16.89 -23.84
CA THR A 707 -16.01 -15.63 -24.59
C THR A 707 -15.54 -14.48 -23.71
N TRP A 708 -15.72 -14.57 -22.40
CA TRP A 708 -15.09 -13.70 -21.40
C TRP A 708 -14.15 -14.55 -20.54
N ILE A 709 -12.87 -14.16 -20.47
CA ILE A 709 -11.83 -14.85 -19.71
C ILE A 709 -11.25 -13.87 -18.68
N LYS A 710 -11.13 -14.32 -17.43
CA LYS A 710 -10.42 -13.58 -16.38
C LYS A 710 -9.00 -14.12 -16.22
N LEU A 711 -8.02 -13.23 -16.33
CA LEU A 711 -6.59 -13.48 -16.18
C LEU A 711 -6.18 -12.91 -14.82
N LYS A 712 -6.16 -13.73 -13.77
CA LYS A 712 -5.83 -13.30 -12.41
C LYS A 712 -4.33 -13.13 -12.21
N LEU A 713 -3.94 -12.21 -11.34
CA LEU A 713 -2.58 -12.05 -10.83
C LEU A 713 -2.43 -12.63 -9.42
N GLU A 714 -3.43 -12.41 -8.55
CA GLU A 714 -3.52 -13.10 -7.27
C GLU A 714 -4.23 -14.44 -7.40
N GLN A 715 -3.75 -15.44 -6.65
CA GLN A 715 -4.46 -16.70 -6.48
C GLN A 715 -5.61 -16.49 -5.47
N THR A 716 -6.79 -16.14 -5.97
CA THR A 716 -8.05 -16.11 -5.20
C THR A 716 -8.88 -17.37 -5.44
N GLN A 717 -9.63 -17.80 -4.41
CA GLN A 717 -10.57 -18.92 -4.48
C GLN A 717 -11.83 -18.58 -3.66
N GLU A 718 -12.99 -18.70 -4.31
CA GLU A 718 -14.29 -18.68 -3.62
C GLU A 718 -14.45 -19.97 -2.79
N VAL A 719 -14.92 -19.90 -1.54
CA VAL A 719 -15.00 -21.07 -0.64
C VAL A 719 -16.28 -21.08 0.18
N VAL A 720 -16.83 -22.27 0.43
CA VAL A 720 -17.98 -22.47 1.31
C VAL A 720 -17.48 -22.73 2.73
N VAL A 721 -18.05 -22.02 3.72
CA VAL A 721 -17.74 -22.22 5.13
C VAL A 721 -18.53 -23.40 5.68
N GLY A 722 -17.84 -24.45 6.11
CA GLY A 722 -18.44 -25.67 6.69
C GLY A 722 -18.19 -25.86 8.19
N GLY A 723 -17.32 -25.05 8.79
CA GLY A 723 -17.13 -25.01 10.23
C GLY A 723 -16.27 -23.83 10.67
N TRP A 724 -16.09 -23.71 11.98
CA TRP A 724 -15.20 -22.73 12.60
C TRP A 724 -14.58 -23.29 13.88
N ARG A 725 -13.50 -22.67 14.34
CA ARG A 725 -12.82 -22.95 15.62
C ARG A 725 -12.81 -21.68 16.47
N PRO A 726 -12.99 -21.76 17.80
CA PRO A 726 -12.94 -20.58 18.67
C PRO A 726 -11.53 -19.96 18.71
N GLY A 727 -11.46 -18.69 19.10
CA GLY A 727 -10.18 -18.09 19.50
C GLY A 727 -9.64 -18.71 20.80
N LYS A 728 -8.37 -18.46 21.12
CA LYS A 728 -7.74 -18.91 22.37
C LYS A 728 -7.52 -17.72 23.33
N GLY A 729 -7.61 -17.94 24.64
CA GLY A 729 -7.38 -16.93 25.67
C GLY A 729 -8.36 -15.76 25.57
N GLY A 730 -7.85 -14.52 25.56
CA GLY A 730 -8.66 -13.29 25.50
C GLY A 730 -9.48 -13.09 24.21
N ARG A 731 -9.51 -14.08 23.33
CA ARG A 731 -10.33 -14.15 22.10
C ARG A 731 -11.26 -15.37 22.05
N GLU A 732 -11.45 -16.08 23.16
CA GLU A 732 -12.37 -17.24 23.26
C GLU A 732 -13.84 -16.91 22.94
N GLU A 733 -14.25 -15.63 23.04
CA GLU A 733 -15.56 -15.11 22.60
C GLU A 733 -15.59 -14.69 21.10
N THR A 734 -14.53 -14.95 20.33
CA THR A 734 -14.45 -14.66 18.88
C THR A 734 -14.20 -15.94 18.07
N VAL A 735 -14.31 -15.86 16.74
CA VAL A 735 -13.78 -16.90 15.87
C VAL A 735 -12.23 -16.83 15.86
N GLY A 736 -11.58 -18.00 15.93
CA GLY A 736 -10.14 -18.15 15.79
C GLY A 736 -9.73 -18.55 14.37
N SER A 737 -10.52 -19.41 13.71
CA SER A 737 -10.39 -19.70 12.28
C SER A 737 -11.67 -20.28 11.67
N LEU A 738 -11.83 -20.15 10.36
CA LEU A 738 -12.85 -20.85 9.58
C LEU A 738 -12.28 -22.15 8.98
N LEU A 739 -13.13 -23.16 8.87
CA LEU A 739 -12.88 -24.39 8.09
C LEU A 739 -13.68 -24.28 6.80
N VAL A 740 -12.99 -24.40 5.66
CA VAL A 740 -13.56 -24.06 4.35
C VAL A 740 -13.36 -25.16 3.31
N GLY A 741 -14.27 -25.21 2.34
CA GLY A 741 -14.29 -26.24 1.31
C GLY A 741 -14.92 -25.79 -0.01
N ILE A 742 -14.92 -26.69 -0.97
CA ILE A 742 -15.58 -26.55 -2.28
C ILE A 742 -16.67 -27.64 -2.35
N PRO A 743 -17.88 -27.36 -2.87
CA PRO A 743 -18.94 -28.35 -3.03
C PRO A 743 -18.50 -29.60 -3.81
N ASP A 744 -18.92 -30.76 -3.31
CA ASP A 744 -18.87 -32.05 -4.00
C ASP A 744 -20.08 -32.88 -3.56
N GLY A 745 -21.08 -33.02 -4.46
CA GLY A 745 -22.35 -33.67 -4.15
C GLY A 745 -23.14 -33.01 -3.02
N ASP A 746 -23.43 -33.77 -1.96
CA ASP A 746 -24.13 -33.33 -0.75
C ASP A 746 -23.18 -32.75 0.33
N LYS A 747 -21.88 -32.65 0.03
CA LYS A 747 -20.80 -32.36 0.96
C LYS A 747 -19.85 -31.30 0.44
N LEU A 748 -18.86 -30.98 1.28
CA LEU A 748 -17.71 -30.15 0.94
C LEU A 748 -16.42 -30.98 0.88
N GLN A 749 -15.65 -30.83 -0.18
CA GLN A 749 -14.24 -31.21 -0.18
C GLN A 749 -13.47 -30.17 0.65
N TYR A 750 -12.79 -30.59 1.72
CA TYR A 750 -12.07 -29.69 2.62
C TYR A 750 -10.80 -29.14 1.97
N VAL A 751 -10.70 -27.81 1.83
CA VAL A 751 -9.56 -27.14 1.20
C VAL A 751 -8.67 -26.37 2.18
N GLY A 752 -9.09 -26.11 3.41
CA GLY A 752 -8.18 -25.62 4.46
C GLY A 752 -8.81 -24.90 5.67
N ARG A 753 -7.91 -24.42 6.54
CA ARG A 753 -8.17 -23.60 7.73
C ARG A 753 -7.74 -22.16 7.45
N VAL A 754 -8.64 -21.19 7.62
CA VAL A 754 -8.38 -19.75 7.39
C VAL A 754 -8.34 -19.03 8.74
N GLY A 755 -7.18 -18.54 9.16
CA GLY A 755 -6.97 -17.91 10.47
C GLY A 755 -6.58 -16.42 10.45
N SER A 756 -6.26 -15.88 9.28
CA SER A 756 -5.84 -14.48 9.06
C SER A 756 -6.65 -13.81 7.95
N GLY A 757 -6.52 -12.48 7.82
CA GLY A 757 -7.32 -11.67 6.88
C GLY A 757 -8.66 -11.17 7.43
N PHE A 758 -8.89 -11.28 8.75
CA PHE A 758 -10.11 -10.77 9.40
C PHE A 758 -9.80 -9.55 10.27
N SER A 759 -10.60 -8.49 10.17
CA SER A 759 -10.59 -7.40 11.14
C SER A 759 -11.21 -7.80 12.50
N MET A 760 -10.85 -7.11 13.58
CA MET A 760 -11.46 -7.35 14.92
C MET A 760 -12.98 -7.18 14.94
N ARG A 761 -13.53 -6.35 14.05
CA ARG A 761 -14.97 -6.19 13.88
C ARG A 761 -15.58 -7.41 13.20
N GLU A 762 -15.03 -7.82 12.05
CA GLU A 762 -15.50 -9.02 11.35
C GLU A 762 -15.42 -10.26 12.23
N LEU A 763 -14.35 -10.46 13.00
CA LEU A 763 -14.20 -11.60 13.93
C LEU A 763 -15.31 -11.73 14.98
N THR A 764 -15.96 -10.61 15.31
CA THR A 764 -17.09 -10.53 16.25
C THR A 764 -18.43 -10.78 15.51
N GLU A 765 -18.62 -10.16 14.35
CA GLU A 765 -19.81 -10.36 13.49
C GLU A 765 -19.85 -11.78 12.88
N LEU A 766 -18.68 -12.39 12.64
CA LEU A 766 -18.50 -13.77 12.19
C LEU A 766 -19.19 -14.72 13.16
N ARG A 767 -18.87 -14.60 14.46
CA ARG A 767 -19.30 -15.55 15.48
C ARG A 767 -20.83 -15.64 15.56
N GLN A 768 -21.48 -14.49 15.69
CA GLN A 768 -22.95 -14.39 15.69
C GLN A 768 -23.59 -14.94 14.41
N THR A 769 -22.85 -14.99 13.31
CA THR A 769 -23.31 -15.54 12.03
C THR A 769 -23.12 -17.06 11.95
N VAL A 770 -21.95 -17.59 12.34
CA VAL A 770 -21.67 -19.03 12.31
C VAL A 770 -22.38 -19.82 13.42
N GLU A 771 -22.58 -19.25 14.61
CA GLU A 771 -23.31 -19.92 15.70
C GLU A 771 -24.78 -20.18 15.35
N ARG A 772 -25.42 -19.28 14.58
CA ARG A 772 -26.81 -19.45 14.09
C ARG A 772 -26.98 -20.57 13.07
N LEU A 773 -25.89 -21.03 12.44
CA LEU A 773 -25.90 -22.10 11.44
C LEU A 773 -25.38 -23.44 12.00
N GLY A 774 -25.19 -23.56 13.32
CA GLY A 774 -24.56 -24.71 13.96
C GLY A 774 -25.26 -26.05 13.67
N ARG A 775 -24.49 -27.07 13.25
CA ARG A 775 -24.97 -28.45 13.01
C ARG A 775 -24.14 -29.48 13.77
N LYS A 776 -24.72 -30.66 14.04
CA LYS A 776 -24.09 -31.70 14.86
C LYS A 776 -22.97 -32.48 14.15
N ALA A 777 -23.07 -32.64 12.83
CA ALA A 777 -22.14 -33.44 12.02
C ALA A 777 -21.44 -32.57 10.98
N SER A 778 -20.17 -32.85 10.70
CA SER A 778 -19.38 -32.18 9.66
C SER A 778 -20.10 -32.21 8.28
N PRO A 779 -20.08 -31.10 7.52
CA PRO A 779 -20.50 -31.09 6.11
C PRO A 779 -19.39 -31.59 5.16
N PHE A 780 -18.17 -31.85 5.65
CA PHE A 780 -17.03 -32.23 4.83
C PHE A 780 -16.96 -33.75 4.56
N HIS A 781 -16.23 -34.15 3.51
CA HIS A 781 -15.86 -35.56 3.28
C HIS A 781 -14.88 -36.09 4.35
N ASP A 782 -13.77 -35.38 4.54
CA ASP A 782 -12.76 -35.62 5.57
C ASP A 782 -12.19 -34.28 6.07
N VAL A 783 -11.73 -34.23 7.32
CA VAL A 783 -11.07 -33.07 7.95
C VAL A 783 -9.95 -33.59 8.85
N PRO A 784 -8.73 -33.02 8.80
CA PRO A 784 -7.63 -33.42 9.68
C PRO A 784 -8.03 -33.39 11.15
N ARG A 785 -7.63 -34.40 11.94
CA ARG A 785 -7.93 -34.46 13.38
C ARG A 785 -7.53 -33.19 14.15
N LEU A 786 -6.43 -32.54 13.76
CA LEU A 786 -5.96 -31.28 14.37
C LEU A 786 -6.80 -30.05 14.00
N ASP A 787 -7.58 -30.12 12.93
CA ASP A 787 -8.53 -29.09 12.50
C ASP A 787 -9.95 -29.38 12.99
N ALA A 788 -10.30 -30.65 13.24
CA ALA A 788 -11.61 -31.09 13.68
C ALA A 788 -11.81 -31.16 15.22
N ALA A 789 -10.73 -31.15 16.01
CA ALA A 789 -10.78 -31.47 17.46
C ALA A 789 -11.62 -30.49 18.31
N ASP A 790 -11.64 -29.21 17.93
CA ASP A 790 -12.33 -28.09 18.56
C ASP A 790 -13.25 -27.36 17.54
N ALA A 791 -13.69 -28.10 16.51
CA ALA A 791 -14.47 -27.56 15.40
C ALA A 791 -15.98 -27.54 15.70
N HIS A 792 -16.59 -26.37 15.51
CA HIS A 792 -18.02 -26.18 15.46
C HIS A 792 -18.48 -26.21 14.00
N TRP A 793 -19.21 -27.25 13.61
CA TRP A 793 -19.71 -27.43 12.24
C TRP A 793 -20.90 -26.51 11.95
N VAL A 794 -20.99 -25.99 10.72
CA VAL A 794 -22.10 -25.15 10.27
C VAL A 794 -22.76 -25.66 9.00
N ALA A 795 -24.02 -25.30 8.78
CA ALA A 795 -24.67 -25.47 7.51
C ALA A 795 -23.85 -24.78 6.39
N PRO A 796 -23.59 -25.44 5.25
CA PRO A 796 -22.71 -24.94 4.19
C PRO A 796 -23.41 -23.88 3.32
N GLU A 797 -23.97 -22.86 3.96
CA GLU A 797 -24.85 -21.84 3.37
C GLU A 797 -24.12 -20.52 3.04
N LEU A 798 -22.88 -20.36 3.51
CA LEU A 798 -22.13 -19.11 3.39
C LEU A 798 -20.91 -19.26 2.50
N VAL A 799 -20.85 -18.43 1.45
CA VAL A 799 -19.67 -18.30 0.59
C VAL A 799 -18.80 -17.13 1.06
N GLY A 800 -17.50 -17.38 1.16
CA GLY A 800 -16.46 -16.36 1.32
C GLY A 800 -15.46 -16.43 0.17
N GLU A 801 -14.43 -15.58 0.26
CA GLU A 801 -13.30 -15.61 -0.66
C GLU A 801 -11.98 -15.51 0.11
N VAL A 802 -10.96 -16.18 -0.40
CA VAL A 802 -9.61 -16.18 0.17
C VAL A 802 -8.55 -15.92 -0.89
N THR A 803 -7.50 -15.18 -0.55
CA THR A 803 -6.20 -15.30 -1.25
C THR A 803 -5.48 -16.53 -0.72
N TYR A 804 -4.61 -17.14 -1.53
CA TYR A 804 -3.71 -18.22 -1.13
C TYR A 804 -2.40 -18.16 -1.93
N SER A 805 -1.41 -18.96 -1.56
CA SER A 805 -0.10 -18.98 -2.25
C SER A 805 0.01 -20.07 -3.32
N GLU A 806 -0.43 -21.30 -3.01
CA GLU A 806 -0.44 -22.41 -3.95
C GLU A 806 -1.46 -23.49 -3.52
N TRP A 807 -1.84 -24.36 -4.46
CA TRP A 807 -2.49 -25.64 -4.16
C TRP A 807 -1.45 -26.68 -3.79
N THR A 808 -1.49 -27.17 -2.56
CA THR A 808 -0.70 -28.33 -2.13
C THR A 808 -1.19 -29.61 -2.83
N GLY A 809 -0.29 -30.60 -2.98
CA GLY A 809 -0.60 -31.90 -3.61
C GLY A 809 -1.88 -32.60 -3.09
N PRO A 810 -2.17 -32.60 -1.78
CA PRO A 810 -3.43 -33.11 -1.22
C PRO A 810 -4.69 -32.27 -1.51
N GLY A 811 -4.65 -31.29 -2.41
CA GLY A 811 -5.79 -30.46 -2.78
C GLY A 811 -6.18 -29.41 -1.73
N ARG A 812 -5.21 -28.87 -0.97
CA ARG A 812 -5.46 -27.84 0.05
C ARG A 812 -4.73 -26.54 -0.26
N LEU A 813 -5.33 -25.41 0.13
CA LEU A 813 -4.77 -24.06 0.00
C LEU A 813 -3.59 -23.87 0.98
N ARG A 814 -2.45 -23.38 0.49
CA ARG A 814 -1.32 -22.97 1.34
C ARG A 814 -1.43 -21.49 1.70
N HIS A 815 -1.30 -21.19 3.00
CA HIS A 815 -1.38 -19.84 3.59
C HIS A 815 -2.65 -19.05 3.18
N PRO A 816 -3.87 -19.61 3.29
CA PRO A 816 -5.07 -18.91 2.90
C PRO A 816 -5.38 -17.75 3.86
N ARG A 817 -5.70 -16.57 3.30
CA ARG A 817 -6.14 -15.37 4.04
C ARG A 817 -7.53 -14.99 3.59
N TRP A 818 -8.38 -14.60 4.52
CA TRP A 818 -9.73 -14.11 4.23
C TRP A 818 -9.69 -12.78 3.45
N ARG A 819 -10.54 -12.65 2.42
CA ARG A 819 -10.84 -11.37 1.72
C ARG A 819 -12.19 -10.79 2.13
N GLY A 820 -13.18 -11.66 2.38
CA GLY A 820 -14.53 -11.23 2.74
C GLY A 820 -15.62 -12.26 2.43
N TRP A 821 -16.87 -11.90 2.74
CA TRP A 821 -18.06 -12.68 2.43
C TRP A 821 -18.56 -12.42 1.01
N ARG A 822 -18.67 -13.46 0.18
CA ARG A 822 -19.28 -13.42 -1.15
C ARG A 822 -20.79 -13.60 -1.06
N VAL A 823 -21.43 -12.61 -0.44
CA VAL A 823 -22.90 -12.58 -0.21
C VAL A 823 -23.71 -12.39 -1.51
N ASP A 824 -23.01 -12.24 -2.64
CA ASP A 824 -23.54 -12.26 -4.00
C ASP A 824 -23.57 -13.66 -4.63
N LYS A 825 -23.08 -14.71 -3.93
CA LYS A 825 -23.00 -16.09 -4.43
C LYS A 825 -23.90 -17.06 -3.69
N ASP A 826 -24.39 -18.06 -4.43
CA ASP A 826 -24.91 -19.31 -3.85
C ASP A 826 -23.76 -20.32 -3.63
N PRO A 827 -23.77 -21.12 -2.55
CA PRO A 827 -22.78 -22.18 -2.34
C PRO A 827 -22.59 -23.13 -3.54
N ALA A 828 -23.65 -23.47 -4.28
CA ALA A 828 -23.56 -24.36 -5.44
C ALA A 828 -22.89 -23.72 -6.68
N GLU A 829 -22.64 -22.40 -6.68
CA GLU A 829 -21.82 -21.75 -7.71
C GLU A 829 -20.31 -21.91 -7.48
N VAL A 830 -19.90 -22.33 -6.28
CA VAL A 830 -18.49 -22.41 -5.89
C VAL A 830 -17.84 -23.61 -6.57
N VAL A 831 -16.78 -23.33 -7.33
CA VAL A 831 -15.98 -24.32 -8.04
C VAL A 831 -14.50 -24.03 -7.82
N ARG A 832 -13.64 -25.03 -7.99
CA ARG A 832 -12.19 -24.80 -8.02
C ARG A 832 -11.84 -23.92 -9.23
N GLU A 833 -11.11 -22.84 -8.97
CA GLU A 833 -10.74 -21.82 -9.97
C GLU A 833 -9.40 -22.08 -10.67
#